data_AF-A0AAD3NCV8-F1
#
_entry.id   AF-A0AAD3NCV8-F1
#
_cell.length_a   1.000
_cell.length_b   1.000
_cell.length_c   1.000
_cell.angle_alpha   90.00
_cell.angle_beta   90.00
_cell.angle_gamma   90.00
#
_symmetry.space_group_name_H-M   'P 1'
#
loop_
_entity.id
_entity.type
_entity.pdbx_description
1 polymer ?
#
loop_
_entity_poly.entity_id
_entity_poly.type
_entity_poly.pdbx_seq_one_letter_code
_entity_poly.pdbx_strand_id
1 'polypeptide(L)'
;MKMRDLMGATLRFLHSDCAKFRMLWDWSPCVSQLLTSDVMVRGYTAHCLALVSHMTDNQKTIFLRKVLTNDEILHMKMKALEETQQMEVEKALVLANQGSAMWCQEKANKFTRGQVVSEDLSQNVVAVCGVVLPRIVPRQAEQMNQKDLVLVDSTCRNLRRLALAVASQKPVLLEGPIGCGKTALVEFMAAITGHTKATEILKVQLGDQTDSKMLLGMYRCTDIPGKFVWQPGTLTQAVSKGHWILLEDIDHAPLDVISVLLPLMENKKLMIPGREDCIDVAPGFQFFATRRMYYSSGSWHKPQNSHATLLDKYWTKLQMGNMTREELKKVLISRYPRLTVVADRLLDIYCQLTGERHSESDTSSLQSSDDSQQQQQPENRSSQLEGRALSLRDLLKWCERISVNFDSASSATAQHVFQEALDCFTAMLSRPESRLRMAEIIGSKLNISKEKAQHFCQMYQPGISLTELEVSVGRVTLGRKQTEAVQLSVDNQTFAATRPSAVLLEQLAVCVLKGEPVLLVGETGTGKTSTVQHLARVKGLGEIKCYRATATVERWLQELSQTRQQVETCETAMVFLPLWQQRPWVSEWTPGGRRWISGVLDVETLSEDCCHPQRLRFTELYVDELENEGDQRILVSDYLKYLNPHRSVISGIISFYLAVRKEANSHLVDGTGHRPHYSLRTLCRALKYVAANPCNSVQRSLYEGFCLSFLTQLDRSSHPVVQKLVCQHILMGNTKCLKHPIPAPSGQPCVEVEGYWVSQGEMEPALDPSYILTTSVKLNLRDLARVVSAGTHPVLIQGETSVGKTSLICWLATATGNQCVRINNHEHTDIQEYIGCYSSDDRGKLVFKEGVLIDAMRKGYWIILDELNLAPTDVLEALNRLLDDNRELFVAETQEVIKAHPRFKLFATQNPPGLYGGRKVLSRAFRNRFVELHFDELPSEELETILNQRCRLPPSYCTKLVKVMLDLQSLRRGSSVFAGKHGFITLRDLFRWADRYRLEEQTEASQDWLQHLADDGYMLLAGRVRKPEEEATILSVLEKHFKRTVNPENLFSQKQVTSQFSPFIDSIAGVPDEFRHVVWTHGMRRLAVLVGRALRFGESVLLVGDTG
;
A
#
# COMPACT_ATOMS: atom_id res chain seq x y z
N MET A 1 -26.05 61.23 -1.01
CA MET A 1 -27.14 60.35 -1.49
C MET A 1 -28.44 60.83 -0.83
N LYS A 2 -29.54 61.01 -1.57
CA LYS A 2 -30.82 61.39 -0.94
C LYS A 2 -31.37 60.16 -0.19
N MET A 3 -32.04 60.37 0.94
CA MET A 3 -32.55 59.28 1.80
C MET A 3 -33.47 58.29 1.06
N ARG A 4 -34.24 58.79 0.09
CA ARG A 4 -35.07 57.98 -0.82
C ARG A 4 -34.25 56.97 -1.64
N ASP A 5 -33.12 57.37 -2.18
CA ASP A 5 -32.26 56.50 -3.00
C ASP A 5 -31.55 55.46 -2.13
N LEU A 6 -31.16 55.87 -0.92
CA LEU A 6 -30.56 54.97 0.07
C LEU A 6 -31.54 53.87 0.47
N MET A 7 -32.74 54.21 0.93
CA MET A 7 -33.74 53.22 1.34
C MET A 7 -34.21 52.35 0.18
N GLY A 8 -34.31 52.90 -1.04
CA GLY A 8 -34.57 52.11 -2.24
C GLY A 8 -33.43 51.14 -2.58
N ALA A 9 -32.18 51.51 -2.35
CA ALA A 9 -31.04 50.59 -2.48
C ALA A 9 -31.04 49.53 -1.37
N THR A 10 -31.29 49.90 -0.13
CA THR A 10 -31.42 49.01 1.04
C THR A 10 -32.46 47.92 0.78
N LEU A 11 -33.63 48.29 0.27
CA LEU A 11 -34.68 47.32 -0.08
C LEU A 11 -34.23 46.35 -1.18
N ARG A 12 -33.53 46.86 -2.21
CA ARG A 12 -33.00 46.02 -3.31
C ARG A 12 -31.95 45.02 -2.82
N PHE A 13 -31.04 45.46 -1.94
CA PHE A 13 -30.05 44.57 -1.33
C PHE A 13 -30.72 43.49 -0.46
N LEU A 14 -31.71 43.85 0.37
CA LEU A 14 -32.49 42.88 1.13
C LEU A 14 -33.25 41.89 0.24
N HIS A 15 -33.81 42.34 -0.88
CA HIS A 15 -34.43 41.44 -1.86
C HIS A 15 -33.42 40.51 -2.55
N SER A 16 -32.18 40.95 -2.72
CA SER A 16 -31.12 40.13 -3.29
C SER A 16 -30.60 39.05 -2.32
N ASP A 17 -30.38 39.40 -1.05
CA ASP A 17 -29.90 38.48 -0.01
C ASP A 17 -30.30 38.98 1.39
N CYS A 18 -31.52 38.65 1.80
CA CYS A 18 -32.08 39.11 3.06
C CYS A 18 -31.25 38.65 4.27
N ALA A 19 -30.77 37.40 4.27
CA ALA A 19 -30.05 36.81 5.39
C ALA A 19 -28.75 37.57 5.69
N LYS A 20 -28.00 37.93 4.64
CA LYS A 20 -26.74 38.65 4.77
C LYS A 20 -26.91 40.10 5.23
N PHE A 21 -27.74 40.87 4.53
CA PHE A 21 -27.88 42.30 4.79
C PHE A 21 -28.68 42.60 6.06
N ARG A 22 -29.52 41.68 6.51
CA ARG A 22 -30.19 41.76 7.81
C ARG A 22 -29.18 41.83 8.97
N MET A 23 -28.12 41.03 8.93
CA MET A 23 -27.12 40.97 10.02
C MET A 23 -26.04 42.06 9.91
N LEU A 24 -25.77 42.55 8.70
CA LEU A 24 -24.74 43.57 8.47
C LEU A 24 -25.15 44.99 8.86
N TRP A 25 -26.45 45.29 8.87
CA TRP A 25 -26.95 46.65 9.06
C TRP A 25 -27.71 46.80 10.39
N ASP A 26 -27.54 47.95 11.03
CA ASP A 26 -28.36 48.34 12.18
C ASP A 26 -29.71 48.89 11.68
N TRP A 27 -30.78 48.20 12.06
CA TRP A 27 -32.16 48.54 11.68
C TRP A 27 -32.86 49.45 12.68
N SER A 28 -32.26 49.73 13.84
CA SER A 28 -32.82 50.63 14.84
C SER A 28 -33.16 52.02 14.29
N PRO A 29 -32.36 52.64 13.40
CA PRO A 29 -32.67 53.96 12.85
C PRO A 29 -33.84 53.93 11.86
N CYS A 30 -34.18 52.77 11.29
CA CYS A 30 -35.29 52.63 10.35
C CYS A 30 -36.66 52.79 11.03
N VAL A 31 -36.78 52.52 12.33
CA VAL A 31 -38.06 52.63 13.04
C VAL A 31 -38.54 54.10 13.09
N SER A 32 -37.62 55.05 13.31
CA SER A 32 -37.97 56.48 13.29
C SER A 32 -38.35 56.98 11.89
N GLN A 33 -37.85 56.31 10.84
CA GLN A 33 -38.17 56.65 9.45
C GLN A 33 -39.57 56.24 9.01
N LEU A 34 -40.30 55.45 9.81
CA LEU A 34 -41.72 55.17 9.54
C LEU A 34 -42.63 56.39 9.77
N LEU A 35 -42.15 57.39 10.52
CA LEU A 35 -42.89 58.60 10.85
C LEU A 35 -42.61 59.77 9.89
N THR A 36 -41.80 59.57 8.85
CA THR A 36 -41.49 60.62 7.89
C THR A 36 -42.69 60.98 7.01
N SER A 37 -42.78 62.25 6.60
CA SER A 37 -43.79 62.73 5.64
C SER A 37 -43.55 62.26 4.21
N ASP A 38 -42.34 61.80 3.88
CA ASP A 38 -42.02 61.26 2.56
C ASP A 38 -42.55 59.82 2.41
N VAL A 39 -43.56 59.66 1.56
CA VAL A 39 -44.24 58.40 1.26
C VAL A 39 -43.26 57.33 0.75
N MET A 40 -42.26 57.71 -0.05
CA MET A 40 -41.30 56.77 -0.63
C MET A 40 -40.34 56.22 0.43
N VAL A 41 -39.84 57.10 1.31
CA VAL A 41 -38.95 56.71 2.41
C VAL A 41 -39.72 55.82 3.38
N ARG A 42 -40.91 56.23 3.79
CA ARG A 42 -41.79 55.44 4.68
C ARG A 42 -42.15 54.10 4.06
N GLY A 43 -42.50 54.08 2.79
CA GLY A 43 -42.85 52.87 2.03
C GLY A 43 -41.69 51.89 1.91
N TYR A 44 -40.50 52.33 1.48
CA TYR A 44 -39.32 51.47 1.41
C TYR A 44 -38.89 50.96 2.79
N THR A 45 -38.96 51.81 3.82
CA THR A 45 -38.66 51.45 5.21
C THR A 45 -39.59 50.36 5.73
N ALA A 46 -40.91 50.50 5.51
CA ALA A 46 -41.89 49.50 5.92
C ALA A 46 -41.66 48.14 5.21
N HIS A 47 -41.32 48.17 3.92
CA HIS A 47 -40.97 46.94 3.18
C HIS A 47 -39.68 46.30 3.68
N CYS A 48 -38.64 47.09 4.02
CA CYS A 48 -37.41 46.57 4.61
C CYS A 48 -37.67 45.89 5.97
N LEU A 49 -38.43 46.55 6.85
CA LEU A 49 -38.75 46.00 8.17
C LEU A 49 -39.62 44.74 8.10
N ALA A 50 -40.55 44.66 7.14
CA ALA A 50 -41.34 43.45 6.90
C ALA A 50 -40.46 42.25 6.49
N LEU A 51 -39.44 42.49 5.64
CA LEU A 51 -38.48 41.46 5.23
C LEU A 51 -37.56 41.04 6.39
N VAL A 52 -37.03 42.01 7.13
CA VAL A 52 -36.11 41.77 8.27
C VAL A 52 -36.79 41.02 9.41
N SER A 53 -38.10 41.23 9.63
CA SER A 53 -38.86 40.56 10.69
C SER A 53 -39.56 39.27 10.26
N HIS A 54 -39.36 38.80 9.01
CA HIS A 54 -40.02 37.63 8.45
C HIS A 54 -41.56 37.63 8.61
N MET A 55 -42.20 38.78 8.35
CA MET A 55 -43.66 38.85 8.36
C MET A 55 -44.25 37.93 7.29
N THR A 56 -45.29 37.18 7.64
CA THR A 56 -46.10 36.45 6.64
C THR A 56 -46.81 37.45 5.72
N ASP A 57 -47.24 37.04 4.53
CA ASP A 57 -47.92 37.95 3.58
C ASP A 57 -49.14 38.64 4.20
N ASN A 58 -49.86 37.95 5.09
CA ASN A 58 -50.98 38.53 5.83
C ASN A 58 -50.51 39.59 6.84
N GLN A 59 -49.49 39.28 7.66
CA GLN A 59 -48.90 40.23 8.60
C GLN A 59 -48.30 41.45 7.91
N LYS A 60 -47.59 41.24 6.79
CA LYS A 60 -47.03 42.29 5.95
C LYS A 60 -48.14 43.19 5.39
N THR A 61 -49.24 42.61 4.92
CA THR A 61 -50.38 43.38 4.41
C THR A 61 -51.04 44.22 5.50
N ILE A 62 -51.24 43.64 6.69
CA ILE A 62 -51.78 44.35 7.85
C ILE A 62 -50.83 45.48 8.28
N PHE A 63 -49.52 45.20 8.33
CA PHE A 63 -48.49 46.16 8.70
C PHE A 63 -48.41 47.33 7.71
N LEU A 64 -48.38 47.04 6.40
CA LEU A 64 -48.36 48.06 5.36
C LEU A 64 -49.62 48.93 5.40
N ARG A 65 -50.82 48.36 5.62
CA ARG A 65 -52.07 49.12 5.77
C ARG A 65 -52.13 50.00 7.02
N LYS A 66 -51.34 49.70 8.05
CA LYS A 66 -51.21 50.55 9.25
C LYS A 66 -50.28 51.75 9.03
N VAL A 67 -49.33 51.64 8.10
CA VAL A 67 -48.27 52.64 7.89
C VAL A 67 -48.51 53.48 6.62
N LEU A 68 -49.18 52.92 5.63
CA LEU A 68 -49.45 53.53 4.32
C LEU A 68 -50.95 53.47 4.00
N THR A 69 -51.44 54.45 3.25
CA THR A 69 -52.82 54.43 2.72
C THR A 69 -52.94 53.47 1.53
N ASN A 70 -54.16 53.10 1.15
CA ASN A 70 -54.39 52.19 0.01
C ASN A 70 -53.84 52.76 -1.31
N ASP A 71 -53.94 54.07 -1.53
CA ASP A 71 -53.41 54.75 -2.73
C ASP A 71 -51.88 54.78 -2.73
N GLU A 72 -51.25 54.99 -1.57
CA GLU A 72 -49.80 54.95 -1.42
C GLU A 72 -49.24 53.53 -1.66
N ILE A 73 -49.93 52.49 -1.19
CA ILE A 73 -49.56 51.09 -1.44
C ILE A 73 -49.63 50.77 -2.95
N LEU A 74 -50.68 51.25 -3.63
CA LEU A 74 -50.85 51.10 -5.08
C LEU A 74 -49.71 51.81 -5.83
N HIS A 75 -49.37 53.03 -5.44
CA HIS A 75 -48.27 53.79 -6.02
C HIS A 75 -46.91 53.06 -5.87
N MET A 76 -46.63 52.51 -4.69
CA MET A 76 -45.41 51.72 -4.45
C MET A 76 -45.35 50.45 -5.30
N LYS A 77 -46.48 49.76 -5.50
CA LYS A 77 -46.57 48.57 -6.37
C LYS A 77 -46.34 48.91 -7.84
N MET A 78 -46.94 49.98 -8.35
CA MET A 78 -46.74 50.43 -9.73
C MET A 78 -45.27 50.74 -10.00
N LYS A 79 -44.63 51.47 -9.09
CA LYS A 79 -43.22 51.82 -9.22
C LYS A 79 -42.30 50.60 -9.19
N ALA A 80 -42.58 49.62 -8.32
CA ALA A 80 -41.83 48.36 -8.30
C ALA A 80 -41.96 47.58 -9.62
N LEU A 81 -43.14 47.63 -10.26
CA LEU A 81 -43.38 47.01 -11.56
C LEU A 81 -42.57 47.70 -12.68
N GLU A 82 -42.58 49.04 -12.72
CA GLU A 82 -41.79 49.85 -13.66
C GLU A 82 -40.28 49.56 -13.53
N GLU A 83 -39.76 49.53 -12.30
CA GLU A 83 -38.36 49.20 -12.02
C GLU A 83 -38.00 47.78 -12.47
N THR A 84 -38.93 46.81 -12.31
CA THR A 84 -38.74 45.43 -12.77
C THR A 84 -38.68 45.36 -14.30
N GLN A 85 -39.59 46.04 -14.98
CA GLN A 85 -39.64 46.11 -16.44
C GLN A 85 -38.36 46.76 -17.01
N GLN A 86 -37.87 47.83 -16.38
CA GLN A 86 -36.65 48.50 -16.81
C GLN A 86 -35.42 47.58 -16.68
N MET A 87 -35.33 46.80 -15.61
CA MET A 87 -34.29 45.77 -15.46
C MET A 87 -34.38 44.66 -16.51
N GLU A 88 -35.59 44.23 -16.90
CA GLU A 88 -35.75 43.23 -17.96
C GLU A 88 -35.30 43.75 -19.32
N VAL A 89 -35.60 45.02 -19.63
CA VAL A 89 -35.13 45.69 -20.85
C VAL A 89 -33.60 45.78 -20.87
N GLU A 90 -32.96 46.16 -19.77
CA GLU A 90 -31.49 46.19 -19.67
C GLU A 90 -30.88 44.80 -19.85
N LYS A 91 -31.46 43.76 -19.23
CA LYS A 91 -31.01 42.37 -19.42
C LYS A 91 -31.14 41.92 -20.88
N ALA A 92 -32.24 42.27 -21.54
CA ALA A 92 -32.46 41.95 -22.95
C ALA A 92 -31.44 42.66 -23.87
N LEU A 93 -31.14 43.93 -23.60
CA LEU A 93 -30.11 44.71 -24.31
C LEU A 93 -28.71 44.09 -24.18
N VAL A 94 -28.37 43.58 -23.00
CA VAL A 94 -27.08 42.87 -22.78
C VAL A 94 -27.04 41.56 -23.56
N LEU A 95 -28.14 40.81 -23.60
CA LEU A 95 -28.22 39.56 -24.36
C LEU A 95 -28.17 39.78 -25.88
N ALA A 96 -28.72 40.89 -26.38
CA ALA A 96 -28.67 41.25 -27.80
C ALA A 96 -27.26 41.67 -28.28
N ASN A 97 -26.42 42.19 -27.39
CA ASN A 97 -25.08 42.75 -27.72
C ASN A 97 -23.89 41.80 -27.42
N GLN A 98 -24.10 40.48 -27.34
CA GLN A 98 -23.05 39.52 -26.96
C GLN A 98 -21.80 39.52 -27.87
N GLY A 99 -21.89 40.03 -29.10
CA GLY A 99 -20.79 40.05 -30.07
C GLY A 99 -19.71 41.13 -29.84
N SER A 100 -19.93 42.14 -28.99
CA SER A 100 -19.05 43.31 -28.89
C SER A 100 -17.92 43.20 -27.86
N ALA A 101 -17.92 42.19 -26.99
CA ALA A 101 -16.90 41.98 -25.95
C ALA A 101 -15.90 40.88 -26.35
N MET A 102 -15.12 41.14 -27.41
CA MET A 102 -13.97 40.30 -27.79
C MET A 102 -12.74 40.74 -27.01
N TRP A 103 -12.17 39.84 -26.22
CA TRP A 103 -10.87 40.05 -25.60
C TRP A 103 -9.79 39.86 -26.67
N CYS A 104 -8.96 40.89 -26.90
CA CYS A 104 -7.81 40.83 -27.79
C CYS A 104 -6.54 41.14 -26.99
N GLN A 105 -5.51 40.32 -27.15
CA GLN A 105 -4.19 40.56 -26.56
C GLN A 105 -3.34 41.41 -27.51
N GLU A 106 -3.59 42.71 -27.57
CA GLU A 106 -2.74 43.64 -28.31
C GLU A 106 -1.63 44.22 -27.42
N LYS A 107 -0.41 44.31 -27.96
CA LYS A 107 0.80 44.67 -27.19
C LYS A 107 0.89 46.15 -26.78
N ALA A 108 0.06 47.03 -27.32
CA ALA A 108 -0.08 48.41 -26.83
C ALA A 108 -1.24 49.12 -27.54
N ASN A 109 -2.31 49.45 -26.80
CA ASN A 109 -3.17 50.58 -27.16
C ASN A 109 -3.13 51.56 -25.99
N LYS A 110 -2.51 52.72 -26.21
CA LYS A 110 -2.38 53.73 -25.16
C LYS A 110 -3.68 54.49 -24.89
N PHE A 111 -4.60 54.57 -25.84
CA PHE A 111 -5.98 55.04 -25.61
C PHE A 111 -6.86 54.62 -26.79
N THR A 112 -7.96 53.91 -26.52
CA THR A 112 -9.04 53.67 -27.48
C THR A 112 -10.35 54.05 -26.80
N ARG A 113 -11.06 55.05 -27.36
CA ARG A 113 -12.36 55.49 -26.84
C ARG A 113 -13.31 54.28 -26.77
N GLY A 114 -13.66 53.86 -25.55
CA GLY A 114 -14.63 52.78 -25.30
C GLY A 114 -14.04 51.42 -24.90
N GLN A 115 -12.72 51.28 -24.72
CA GLN A 115 -12.10 50.05 -24.20
C GLN A 115 -11.45 50.30 -22.83
N VAL A 116 -11.73 49.42 -21.87
CA VAL A 116 -11.19 49.48 -20.50
C VAL A 116 -9.83 48.78 -20.48
N VAL A 117 -8.77 49.48 -20.08
CA VAL A 117 -7.44 48.87 -19.89
C VAL A 117 -7.23 48.41 -18.45
N SER A 118 -6.28 47.50 -18.22
CA SER A 118 -6.00 46.96 -16.87
C SER A 118 -5.48 48.02 -15.88
N GLU A 119 -5.09 49.18 -16.37
CA GLU A 119 -4.67 50.35 -15.58
C GLU A 119 -5.88 51.17 -15.08
N ASP A 120 -7.04 51.08 -15.74
CA ASP A 120 -8.27 51.76 -15.34
C ASP A 120 -8.99 51.08 -14.16
N LEU A 121 -8.59 49.85 -13.81
CA LEU A 121 -9.23 49.04 -12.80
C LEU A 121 -8.72 49.37 -11.39
N SER A 122 -9.64 49.36 -10.42
CA SER A 122 -9.29 49.55 -9.00
C SER A 122 -8.34 48.45 -8.50
N GLN A 123 -7.55 48.74 -7.47
CA GLN A 123 -6.58 47.79 -6.89
C GLN A 123 -7.23 46.51 -6.31
N ASN A 124 -8.54 46.54 -6.06
CA ASN A 124 -9.32 45.42 -5.52
C ASN A 124 -9.94 44.54 -6.62
N VAL A 125 -9.58 44.77 -7.87
CA VAL A 125 -10.17 44.13 -9.03
C VAL A 125 -9.09 43.75 -10.03
N VAL A 126 -9.25 42.60 -10.70
CA VAL A 126 -8.32 42.12 -11.71
C VAL A 126 -9.06 41.65 -12.96
N ALA A 127 -8.57 42.03 -14.14
CA ALA A 127 -9.07 41.52 -15.41
C ALA A 127 -8.32 40.24 -15.79
N VAL A 128 -9.09 39.17 -16.03
CA VAL A 128 -8.60 37.86 -16.48
C VAL A 128 -9.26 37.53 -17.81
N CYS A 129 -8.50 37.61 -18.91
CA CYS A 129 -8.97 37.34 -20.29
C CYS A 129 -10.33 38.00 -20.63
N GLY A 130 -10.51 39.26 -20.20
CA GLY A 130 -11.72 40.06 -20.46
C GLY A 130 -12.83 39.92 -19.42
N VAL A 131 -12.62 39.15 -18.35
CA VAL A 131 -13.56 39.01 -17.23
C VAL A 131 -12.99 39.71 -16.00
N VAL A 132 -13.82 40.51 -15.34
CA VAL A 132 -13.43 41.31 -14.18
C VAL A 132 -13.75 40.52 -12.90
N LEU A 133 -12.74 40.25 -12.07
CA LEU A 133 -12.86 39.49 -10.82
C LEU A 133 -12.42 40.31 -9.60
N PRO A 134 -13.03 40.10 -8.43
CA PRO A 134 -12.57 40.71 -7.19
C PRO A 134 -11.23 40.11 -6.75
N ARG A 135 -10.39 40.93 -6.12
CA ARG A 135 -9.09 40.58 -5.56
C ARG A 135 -9.12 40.76 -4.04
N ILE A 136 -8.70 39.74 -3.29
CA ILE A 136 -8.76 39.76 -1.81
C ILE A 136 -7.63 40.60 -1.20
N VAL A 137 -6.43 40.53 -1.79
CA VAL A 137 -5.25 41.28 -1.31
C VAL A 137 -4.93 42.41 -2.27
N PRO A 138 -4.87 43.69 -1.83
CA PRO A 138 -4.52 44.81 -2.69
C PRO A 138 -3.13 44.63 -3.31
N ARG A 139 -2.96 45.17 -4.52
CA ARG A 139 -1.83 44.96 -5.44
C ARG A 139 -0.48 45.36 -4.78
N GLN A 140 0.16 44.46 -4.03
CA GLN A 140 1.55 44.64 -3.59
C GLN A 140 2.50 44.39 -4.77
N ALA A 141 3.55 45.20 -4.87
CA ALA A 141 4.55 45.20 -5.93
C ALA A 141 5.56 44.04 -5.85
N GLU A 142 5.19 42.92 -5.22
CA GLU A 142 5.99 41.69 -5.33
C GLU A 142 5.73 41.10 -6.72
N GLN A 143 6.80 41.04 -7.51
CA GLN A 143 6.81 40.52 -8.87
C GLN A 143 6.13 39.14 -8.91
N MET A 144 4.89 39.10 -9.43
CA MET A 144 4.29 37.84 -9.83
C MET A 144 5.27 37.15 -10.78
N ASN A 145 5.74 35.96 -10.43
CA ASN A 145 6.42 35.09 -11.37
C ASN A 145 5.40 34.67 -12.44
N GLN A 146 5.17 35.53 -13.44
CA GLN A 146 4.43 35.28 -14.68
C GLN A 146 5.01 34.11 -15.51
N LYS A 147 6.03 33.41 -15.00
CA LYS A 147 6.80 32.39 -15.71
C LYS A 147 6.17 30.99 -15.68
N ASP A 148 5.14 30.75 -14.88
CA ASP A 148 4.66 29.37 -14.65
C ASP A 148 3.61 28.87 -15.66
N LEU A 149 2.70 29.73 -16.14
CA LEU A 149 1.67 29.37 -17.11
C LEU A 149 1.72 30.29 -18.34
N VAL A 150 2.03 29.71 -19.51
CA VAL A 150 2.09 30.44 -20.79
C VAL A 150 0.68 30.57 -21.37
N LEU A 151 0.29 31.81 -21.68
CA LEU A 151 -1.02 32.11 -22.27
C LEU A 151 -1.01 31.83 -23.78
N VAL A 152 -1.57 30.67 -24.15
CA VAL A 152 -1.89 30.28 -25.54
C VAL A 152 -3.41 30.33 -25.78
N ASP A 153 -3.86 30.26 -27.03
CA ASP A 153 -5.26 30.48 -27.42
C ASP A 153 -6.25 29.58 -26.68
N SER A 154 -5.96 28.28 -26.58
CA SER A 154 -6.74 27.31 -25.80
C SER A 154 -6.75 27.63 -24.30
N THR A 155 -5.61 28.05 -23.74
CA THR A 155 -5.48 28.43 -22.33
C THR A 155 -6.27 29.69 -22.02
N CYS A 156 -6.21 30.71 -22.87
CA CYS A 156 -6.98 31.95 -22.74
C CYS A 156 -8.49 31.68 -22.81
N ARG A 157 -8.92 30.83 -23.75
CA ARG A 157 -10.33 30.42 -23.87
C ARG A 157 -10.82 29.70 -22.60
N ASN A 158 -10.04 28.76 -22.10
CA ASN A 158 -10.36 28.01 -20.88
C ASN A 158 -10.33 28.91 -19.63
N LEU A 159 -9.36 29.82 -19.54
CA LEU A 159 -9.25 30.77 -18.44
C LEU A 159 -10.42 31.76 -18.42
N ARG A 160 -10.85 32.25 -19.58
CA ARG A 160 -12.05 33.09 -19.70
C ARG A 160 -13.31 32.36 -19.22
N ARG A 161 -13.51 31.10 -19.64
CA ARG A 161 -14.63 30.27 -19.17
C ARG A 161 -14.56 30.03 -17.66
N LEU A 162 -13.38 29.77 -17.14
CA LEU A 162 -13.15 29.57 -15.70
C LEU A 162 -13.45 30.85 -14.92
N ALA A 163 -13.00 32.01 -15.43
CA ALA A 163 -13.25 33.30 -14.81
C ALA A 163 -14.76 33.64 -14.78
N LEU A 164 -15.49 33.36 -15.86
CA LEU A 164 -16.95 33.51 -15.87
C LEU A 164 -17.64 32.63 -14.81
N ALA A 165 -17.17 31.39 -14.65
CA ALA A 165 -17.73 30.47 -13.66
C ALA A 165 -17.43 30.94 -12.22
N VAL A 166 -16.20 31.38 -11.94
CA VAL A 166 -15.81 31.95 -10.64
C VAL A 166 -16.56 33.25 -10.34
N ALA A 167 -16.76 34.12 -11.33
CA ALA A 167 -17.57 35.33 -11.19
C ALA A 167 -19.02 35.01 -10.77
N SER A 168 -19.55 33.86 -11.21
CA SER A 168 -20.88 33.38 -10.84
C SER A 168 -20.96 32.68 -9.47
N GLN A 169 -19.84 32.50 -8.76
CA GLN A 169 -19.74 31.78 -7.48
C GLN A 169 -20.39 30.38 -7.48
N LYS A 170 -20.34 29.68 -8.62
CA LYS A 170 -20.85 28.31 -8.78
C LYS A 170 -19.72 27.30 -8.63
N PRO A 171 -19.98 26.08 -8.12
CA PRO A 171 -19.00 24.99 -8.14
C PRO A 171 -18.56 24.67 -9.58
N VAL A 172 -17.25 24.47 -9.77
CA VAL A 172 -16.64 24.24 -11.09
C VAL A 172 -15.99 22.86 -11.18
N LEU A 173 -16.35 22.09 -12.21
CA LEU A 173 -15.73 20.80 -12.52
C LEU A 173 -14.89 20.92 -13.79
N LEU A 174 -13.58 20.68 -13.70
CA LEU A 174 -12.67 20.65 -14.85
C LEU A 174 -12.50 19.22 -15.34
N GLU A 175 -12.88 18.97 -16.59
CA GLU A 175 -12.84 17.66 -17.24
C GLU A 175 -11.83 17.67 -18.37
N GLY A 176 -11.02 16.62 -18.48
CA GLY A 176 -10.13 16.49 -19.63
C GLY A 176 -9.07 15.41 -19.47
N PRO A 177 -8.21 15.23 -20.49
CA PRO A 177 -7.13 14.27 -20.47
C PRO A 177 -6.14 14.47 -19.33
N ILE A 178 -5.34 13.44 -19.09
CA ILE A 178 -4.23 13.50 -18.14
C ILE A 178 -3.19 14.50 -18.64
N GLY A 179 -2.73 15.39 -17.75
CA GLY A 179 -1.65 16.32 -18.05
C GLY A 179 -2.02 17.57 -18.87
N CYS A 180 -3.30 17.80 -19.20
CA CYS A 180 -3.73 18.99 -19.96
C CYS A 180 -3.74 20.32 -19.16
N GLY A 181 -3.28 20.31 -17.90
CA GLY A 181 -3.12 21.54 -17.11
C GLY A 181 -4.31 21.97 -16.26
N LYS A 182 -5.28 21.08 -15.98
CA LYS A 182 -6.48 21.38 -15.15
C LYS A 182 -6.13 22.07 -13.82
N THR A 183 -5.28 21.44 -13.00
CA THR A 183 -4.83 22.00 -11.71
C THR A 183 -4.06 23.32 -11.89
N ALA A 184 -3.17 23.38 -12.89
CA ALA A 184 -2.37 24.58 -13.14
C ALA A 184 -3.23 25.80 -13.50
N LEU A 185 -4.35 25.60 -14.21
CA LEU A 185 -5.30 26.67 -14.54
C LEU A 185 -5.98 27.25 -13.29
N VAL A 186 -6.38 26.39 -12.35
CA VAL A 186 -6.99 26.82 -11.08
C VAL A 186 -5.97 27.54 -10.20
N GLU A 187 -4.75 27.02 -10.11
CA GLU A 187 -3.66 27.65 -9.36
C GLU A 187 -3.29 29.04 -9.91
N PHE A 188 -3.25 29.17 -11.24
CA PHE A 188 -3.02 30.46 -11.88
C PHE A 188 -4.13 31.47 -11.59
N MET A 189 -5.41 31.03 -11.64
CA MET A 189 -6.55 31.88 -11.29
C MET A 189 -6.50 32.33 -9.83
N ALA A 190 -6.16 31.41 -8.92
CA ALA A 190 -6.00 31.70 -7.50
C ALA A 190 -4.89 32.74 -7.28
N ALA A 191 -3.73 32.55 -7.93
CA ALA A 191 -2.60 33.48 -7.83
C ALA A 191 -2.96 34.88 -8.35
N ILE A 192 -3.67 35.00 -9.47
CA ILE A 192 -4.07 36.31 -10.02
C ILE A 192 -5.08 37.04 -9.13
N THR A 193 -6.00 36.30 -8.52
CA THR A 193 -7.02 36.85 -7.61
C THR A 193 -6.48 37.15 -6.19
N GLY A 194 -5.20 36.88 -5.94
CA GLY A 194 -4.51 37.18 -4.70
C GLY A 194 -4.57 36.08 -3.63
N HIS A 195 -5.01 34.87 -4.01
CA HIS A 195 -4.99 33.67 -3.17
C HIS A 195 -3.62 32.96 -3.28
N THR A 196 -2.53 33.63 -2.89
CA THR A 196 -1.16 33.14 -3.10
C THR A 196 -0.63 32.32 -1.93
N LYS A 197 -1.21 32.47 -0.74
CA LYS A 197 -0.79 31.65 0.41
C LYS A 197 -1.36 30.25 0.23
N ALA A 198 -0.56 29.23 0.54
CA ALA A 198 -1.04 27.86 0.56
C ALA A 198 -2.32 27.75 1.41
N THR A 199 -2.44 28.49 2.51
CA THR A 199 -3.61 28.52 3.39
C THR A 199 -4.93 28.91 2.72
N GLU A 200 -4.88 29.65 1.61
CA GLU A 200 -6.03 30.22 0.91
C GLU A 200 -6.57 29.32 -0.21
N ILE A 201 -5.76 28.38 -0.73
CA ILE A 201 -6.19 27.32 -1.65
C ILE A 201 -5.85 25.93 -1.08
N LEU A 202 -6.88 25.21 -0.69
CA LEU A 202 -6.79 23.85 -0.14
C LEU A 202 -6.91 22.84 -1.27
N LYS A 203 -5.89 22.01 -1.46
CA LYS A 203 -5.89 20.93 -2.46
C LYS A 203 -6.00 19.60 -1.75
N VAL A 204 -6.98 18.79 -2.13
CA VAL A 204 -7.20 17.44 -1.59
C VAL A 204 -7.24 16.47 -2.76
N GLN A 205 -6.45 15.42 -2.68
CA GLN A 205 -6.54 14.29 -3.60
C GLN A 205 -7.61 13.35 -3.04
N LEU A 206 -8.51 12.90 -3.91
CA LEU A 206 -9.46 11.85 -3.58
C LEU A 206 -8.97 10.53 -4.18
N GLY A 207 -9.15 9.47 -3.41
CA GLY A 207 -8.90 8.09 -3.75
C GLY A 207 -9.94 7.20 -3.07
N ASP A 208 -9.98 5.93 -3.46
CA ASP A 208 -11.02 4.98 -3.02
C ASP A 208 -10.98 4.74 -1.49
N GLN A 209 -9.87 5.09 -0.82
CA GLN A 209 -9.65 4.97 0.63
C GLN A 209 -9.81 6.31 1.39
N THR A 210 -10.20 7.40 0.72
CA THR A 210 -10.35 8.71 1.39
C THR A 210 -11.55 8.69 2.36
N ASP A 211 -11.29 8.83 3.66
CA ASP A 211 -12.34 8.92 4.70
C ASP A 211 -12.99 10.33 4.75
N SER A 212 -14.32 10.39 4.77
CA SER A 212 -15.09 11.62 5.01
C SER A 212 -14.71 12.39 6.28
N LYS A 213 -14.24 11.72 7.33
CA LYS A 213 -13.71 12.34 8.56
C LYS A 213 -12.48 13.21 8.30
N MET A 214 -11.67 12.89 7.29
CA MET A 214 -10.53 13.71 6.92
C MET A 214 -10.97 15.09 6.37
N LEU A 215 -12.06 15.10 5.61
CA LEU A 215 -12.63 16.32 5.05
C LEU A 215 -13.36 17.14 6.12
N LEU A 216 -14.16 16.50 6.95
CA LEU A 216 -15.01 17.17 7.94
C LEU A 216 -14.29 17.50 9.25
N GLY A 217 -13.41 16.62 9.71
CA GLY A 217 -12.75 16.71 11.00
C GLY A 217 -13.03 15.51 11.89
N MET A 218 -12.27 15.41 12.96
CA MET A 218 -12.40 14.34 13.94
C MET A 218 -12.08 14.86 15.35
N TYR A 219 -12.56 14.16 16.37
CA TYR A 219 -12.11 14.36 17.74
C TYR A 219 -10.76 13.69 17.93
N ARG A 220 -9.75 14.45 18.37
CA ARG A 220 -8.45 13.91 18.76
C ARG A 220 -8.32 13.87 20.28
N CYS A 221 -7.79 12.76 20.80
CA CYS A 221 -7.28 12.72 22.17
C CYS A 221 -6.14 13.74 22.30
N THR A 222 -6.18 14.53 23.37
CA THR A 222 -5.02 15.32 23.78
C THR A 222 -4.07 14.47 24.62
N ASP A 223 -2.88 15.00 24.91
CA ASP A 223 -1.89 14.40 25.83
C ASP A 223 -2.45 14.17 27.24
N ILE A 224 -3.61 14.76 27.56
CA ILE A 224 -4.38 14.54 28.78
C ILE A 224 -5.40 13.41 28.51
N PRO A 225 -5.27 12.23 29.17
CA PRO A 225 -6.22 11.13 29.05
C PRO A 225 -7.66 11.57 29.31
N GLY A 226 -8.61 11.12 28.47
CA GLY A 226 -10.04 11.44 28.60
C GLY A 226 -10.47 12.81 28.07
N LYS A 227 -9.53 13.67 27.64
CA LYS A 227 -9.85 14.96 27.02
C LYS A 227 -9.73 14.88 25.50
N PHE A 228 -10.86 15.11 24.82
CA PHE A 228 -10.97 15.10 23.37
C PHE A 228 -11.19 16.52 22.85
N VAL A 229 -10.41 16.94 21.85
CA VAL A 229 -10.56 18.23 21.17
C VAL A 229 -10.96 17.99 19.73
N TRP A 230 -12.02 18.67 19.30
CA TRP A 230 -12.44 18.66 17.90
C TRP A 230 -11.42 19.38 17.03
N GLN A 231 -10.91 18.71 16.01
CA GLN A 231 -10.08 19.31 14.99
C GLN A 231 -10.86 19.38 13.67
N PRO A 232 -11.12 20.59 13.12
CA PRO A 232 -11.83 20.72 11.85
C PRO A 232 -10.98 20.18 10.70
N GLY A 233 -11.60 19.40 9.82
CA GLY A 233 -10.98 18.86 8.62
C GLY A 233 -10.81 19.90 7.51
N THR A 234 -10.19 19.49 6.40
CA THR A 234 -9.81 20.41 5.32
C THR A 234 -11.00 21.12 4.68
N LEU A 235 -12.10 20.40 4.44
CA LEU A 235 -13.33 20.97 3.86
C LEU A 235 -14.01 21.93 4.85
N THR A 236 -14.11 21.53 6.12
CA THR A 236 -14.68 22.36 7.18
C THR A 236 -13.93 23.68 7.35
N GLN A 237 -12.59 23.64 7.33
CA GLN A 237 -11.77 24.85 7.36
C GLN A 237 -11.97 25.73 6.12
N ALA A 238 -12.12 25.12 4.94
CA ALA A 238 -12.37 25.84 3.69
C ALA A 238 -13.67 26.63 3.77
N VAL A 239 -14.75 25.93 4.15
CA VAL A 239 -16.12 26.45 4.20
C VAL A 239 -16.25 27.53 5.27
N SER A 240 -15.71 27.29 6.48
CA SER A 240 -15.81 28.23 7.60
C SER A 240 -14.99 29.51 7.39
N LYS A 241 -13.84 29.43 6.69
CA LYS A 241 -12.95 30.59 6.49
C LYS A 241 -13.13 31.27 5.13
N GLY A 242 -13.90 30.70 4.22
CA GLY A 242 -14.11 31.27 2.88
C GLY A 242 -12.94 31.02 1.93
N HIS A 243 -12.15 29.96 2.14
CA HIS A 243 -11.00 29.64 1.28
C HIS A 243 -11.43 28.85 0.03
N TRP A 244 -10.57 28.85 -0.99
CA TRP A 244 -10.78 28.01 -2.17
C TRP A 244 -10.43 26.57 -1.86
N ILE A 245 -11.20 25.62 -2.39
CA ILE A 245 -10.90 24.19 -2.30
C ILE A 245 -10.90 23.53 -3.67
N LEU A 246 -9.91 22.70 -3.94
CA LEU A 246 -9.75 21.89 -5.13
C LEU A 246 -9.70 20.42 -4.76
N LEU A 247 -10.72 19.66 -5.16
CA LEU A 247 -10.75 18.20 -5.04
C LEU A 247 -10.26 17.58 -6.34
N GLU A 248 -9.14 16.85 -6.31
CA GLU A 248 -8.61 16.18 -7.48
C GLU A 248 -9.16 14.76 -7.64
N ASP A 249 -9.44 14.39 -8.89
CA ASP A 249 -9.90 13.06 -9.29
C ASP A 249 -11.17 12.58 -8.56
N ILE A 250 -12.21 13.42 -8.58
CA ILE A 250 -13.48 13.19 -7.87
C ILE A 250 -14.20 11.88 -8.21
N ASP A 251 -13.86 11.24 -9.33
CA ASP A 251 -14.45 9.96 -9.72
C ASP A 251 -14.04 8.79 -8.81
N HIS A 252 -12.92 8.92 -8.10
CA HIS A 252 -12.44 7.94 -7.12
C HIS A 252 -12.99 8.19 -5.71
N ALA A 253 -13.86 9.20 -5.54
CA ALA A 253 -14.40 9.51 -4.23
C ALA A 253 -15.41 8.42 -3.78
N PRO A 254 -15.25 7.87 -2.56
CA PRO A 254 -16.21 6.93 -2.02
C PRO A 254 -17.57 7.60 -1.74
N LEU A 255 -18.62 6.78 -1.60
CA LEU A 255 -19.99 7.26 -1.47
C LEU A 255 -20.21 8.12 -0.21
N ASP A 256 -19.50 7.84 0.88
CA ASP A 256 -19.55 8.62 2.11
C ASP A 256 -19.05 10.06 1.87
N VAL A 257 -17.94 10.25 1.15
CA VAL A 257 -17.44 11.57 0.75
C VAL A 257 -18.44 12.29 -0.14
N ILE A 258 -19.01 11.60 -1.15
CA ILE A 258 -20.02 12.20 -2.04
C ILE A 258 -21.26 12.65 -1.25
N SER A 259 -21.70 11.87 -0.26
CA SER A 259 -22.86 12.20 0.58
C SER A 259 -22.67 13.48 1.38
N VAL A 260 -21.44 13.78 1.80
CA VAL A 260 -21.06 15.01 2.51
C VAL A 260 -21.05 16.23 1.58
N LEU A 261 -20.67 16.04 0.31
CA LEU A 261 -20.60 17.12 -0.67
C LEU A 261 -21.97 17.56 -1.19
N LEU A 262 -22.97 16.67 -1.21
CA LEU A 262 -24.31 16.96 -1.71
C LEU A 262 -24.99 18.16 -1.00
N PRO A 263 -25.13 18.18 0.34
CA PRO A 263 -25.73 19.32 1.05
C PRO A 263 -24.97 20.64 0.84
N LEU A 264 -23.64 20.56 0.74
CA LEU A 264 -22.79 21.73 0.50
C LEU A 264 -23.06 22.35 -0.87
N MET A 265 -23.25 21.52 -1.90
CA MET A 265 -23.53 21.97 -3.26
C MET A 265 -24.97 22.45 -3.46
N GLU A 266 -25.93 21.85 -2.76
CA GLU A 266 -27.35 22.17 -2.90
C GLU A 266 -27.75 23.40 -2.07
N ASN A 267 -27.37 23.43 -0.78
CA ASN A 267 -27.87 24.41 0.18
C ASN A 267 -26.80 25.42 0.64
N LYS A 268 -25.56 25.33 0.13
CA LYS A 268 -24.40 26.10 0.62
C LYS A 268 -24.18 25.97 2.13
N LYS A 269 -24.46 24.77 2.64
CA LYS A 269 -24.43 24.42 4.06
C LYS A 269 -23.68 23.12 4.25
N LEU A 270 -22.71 23.10 5.16
CA LEU A 270 -21.96 21.90 5.50
C LEU A 270 -22.56 21.28 6.77
N MET A 271 -23.03 20.03 6.65
CA MET A 271 -23.51 19.23 7.78
C MET A 271 -22.37 18.36 8.30
N ILE A 272 -22.06 18.45 9.59
CA ILE A 272 -21.05 17.60 10.24
C ILE A 272 -21.81 16.48 10.99
N PRO A 273 -21.69 15.21 10.58
CA PRO A 273 -22.31 14.10 11.29
C PRO A 273 -21.87 14.05 12.76
N GLY A 274 -22.83 13.88 13.67
CA GLY A 274 -22.58 13.87 15.12
C GLY A 274 -22.45 15.26 15.76
N ARG A 275 -22.66 16.34 15.00
CA ARG A 275 -22.89 17.70 15.51
C ARG A 275 -24.23 18.23 15.02
N GLU A 276 -24.89 18.99 15.89
CA GLU A 276 -26.10 19.74 15.51
C GLU A 276 -25.75 21.02 14.72
N ASP A 277 -24.49 21.45 14.78
CA ASP A 277 -24.00 22.65 14.11
C ASP A 277 -23.91 22.46 12.59
N CYS A 278 -24.73 23.22 11.86
CA CYS A 278 -24.61 23.40 10.42
C CYS A 278 -23.71 24.62 10.15
N ILE A 279 -22.67 24.46 9.31
CA ILE A 279 -21.76 25.56 8.98
C ILE A 279 -22.20 26.18 7.65
N ASP A 280 -22.59 27.45 7.70
CA ASP A 280 -22.85 28.24 6.51
C ASP A 280 -21.54 28.57 5.78
N VAL A 281 -21.57 28.51 4.45
CA VAL A 281 -20.42 28.84 3.60
C VAL A 281 -20.05 30.31 3.77
N ALA A 282 -18.82 30.58 4.21
CA ALA A 282 -18.33 31.94 4.37
C ALA A 282 -18.10 32.64 3.01
N PRO A 283 -18.25 33.98 2.94
CA PRO A 283 -18.02 34.74 1.71
C PRO A 283 -16.60 34.53 1.17
N GLY A 284 -16.47 34.32 -0.13
CA GLY A 284 -15.18 34.09 -0.80
C GLY A 284 -14.85 32.62 -1.06
N PHE A 285 -15.58 31.69 -0.44
CA PHE A 285 -15.45 30.26 -0.73
C PHE A 285 -15.75 29.96 -2.19
N GLN A 286 -14.87 29.17 -2.82
CA GLN A 286 -15.05 28.71 -4.19
C GLN A 286 -14.65 27.23 -4.28
N PHE A 287 -15.52 26.44 -4.88
CA PHE A 287 -15.36 24.99 -4.97
C PHE A 287 -14.97 24.56 -6.38
N PHE A 288 -13.80 23.92 -6.49
CA PHE A 288 -13.30 23.29 -7.70
C PHE A 288 -13.16 21.78 -7.54
N ALA A 289 -13.42 21.04 -8.61
CA ALA A 289 -13.08 19.63 -8.73
C ALA A 289 -12.44 19.33 -10.08
N THR A 290 -11.61 18.28 -10.16
CA THR A 290 -11.09 17.77 -11.43
C THR A 290 -11.54 16.35 -11.70
N ARG A 291 -11.74 16.04 -12.99
CA ARG A 291 -12.12 14.72 -13.51
C ARG A 291 -11.28 14.35 -14.72
N ARG A 292 -10.92 13.07 -14.84
CA ARG A 292 -10.16 12.51 -15.96
C ARG A 292 -11.10 11.98 -17.04
N MET A 293 -10.71 12.14 -18.29
CA MET A 293 -11.38 11.54 -19.45
C MET A 293 -10.44 10.54 -20.13
N TYR A 294 -11.00 9.42 -20.58
CA TYR A 294 -10.27 8.36 -21.28
C TYR A 294 -10.58 8.41 -22.78
N TYR A 295 -9.57 8.19 -23.62
CA TYR A 295 -9.75 8.15 -25.07
C TYR A 295 -9.98 6.72 -25.53
N SER A 296 -11.15 6.42 -26.08
CA SER A 296 -11.46 5.13 -26.68
C SER A 296 -12.24 5.33 -27.97
N SER A 297 -11.91 4.57 -29.02
CA SER A 297 -12.66 4.56 -30.29
C SER A 297 -12.89 5.94 -30.92
N GLY A 298 -11.90 6.84 -30.86
CA GLY A 298 -12.01 8.18 -31.48
C GLY A 298 -12.74 9.23 -30.65
N SER A 299 -13.23 8.89 -29.45
CA SER A 299 -13.96 9.81 -28.57
C SER A 299 -13.46 9.77 -27.12
N TRP A 300 -13.69 10.87 -26.39
CA TRP A 300 -13.36 10.98 -24.97
C TRP A 300 -14.53 10.50 -24.13
N HIS A 301 -14.35 9.40 -23.41
CA HIS A 301 -15.35 8.77 -22.56
C HIS A 301 -15.09 9.04 -21.06
N LYS A 302 -16.19 9.12 -20.31
CA LYS A 302 -16.20 9.16 -18.85
C LYS A 302 -15.93 7.76 -18.28
N PRO A 303 -15.38 7.64 -17.07
CA PRO A 303 -15.37 6.38 -16.36
C PRO A 303 -16.80 5.84 -16.22
N GLN A 304 -17.05 4.61 -16.67
CA GLN A 304 -18.30 3.91 -16.41
C GLN A 304 -18.23 3.43 -14.95
N ASN A 305 -19.22 3.78 -14.12
CA ASN A 305 -19.35 3.44 -12.68
C ASN A 305 -18.61 4.36 -11.69
N SER A 306 -18.91 5.67 -11.70
CA SER A 306 -18.46 6.61 -10.66
C SER A 306 -19.64 7.15 -9.84
N HIS A 307 -19.53 7.12 -8.50
CA HIS A 307 -20.51 7.73 -7.58
C HIS A 307 -20.62 9.25 -7.77
N ALA A 308 -19.59 9.89 -8.33
CA ALA A 308 -19.58 11.33 -8.60
C ALA A 308 -20.64 11.77 -9.63
N THR A 309 -21.24 10.83 -10.37
CA THR A 309 -22.38 11.11 -11.26
C THR A 309 -23.59 11.70 -10.53
N LEU A 310 -23.74 11.47 -9.22
CA LEU A 310 -24.78 12.13 -8.41
C LEU A 310 -24.59 13.64 -8.32
N LEU A 311 -23.36 14.13 -8.42
CA LEU A 311 -23.02 15.55 -8.33
C LEU A 311 -23.12 16.27 -9.69
N ASP A 312 -23.25 15.54 -10.80
CA ASP A 312 -23.14 16.07 -12.17
C ASP A 312 -24.17 17.18 -12.50
N LYS A 313 -25.29 17.26 -11.76
CA LYS A 313 -26.33 18.29 -11.91
C LYS A 313 -25.91 19.65 -11.33
N TYR A 314 -25.07 19.66 -10.30
CA TYR A 314 -24.70 20.87 -9.55
C TYR A 314 -23.43 21.55 -10.09
N TRP A 315 -22.64 20.84 -10.91
CA TRP A 315 -21.38 21.34 -11.46
C TRP A 315 -21.56 22.26 -12.68
N THR A 316 -20.79 23.34 -12.71
CA THR A 316 -20.46 24.05 -13.95
C THR A 316 -19.29 23.33 -14.61
N LYS A 317 -19.56 22.58 -15.69
CA LYS A 317 -18.57 21.71 -16.34
C LYS A 317 -17.73 22.47 -17.37
N LEU A 318 -16.41 22.40 -17.24
CA LEU A 318 -15.44 22.89 -18.20
C LEU A 318 -14.64 21.74 -18.79
N GLN A 319 -14.93 21.42 -20.04
CA GLN A 319 -14.15 20.46 -20.81
C GLN A 319 -12.90 21.12 -21.41
N MET A 320 -11.74 20.54 -21.14
CA MET A 320 -10.42 20.90 -21.65
C MET A 320 -9.90 19.78 -22.56
N GLY A 321 -9.39 20.14 -23.74
CA GLY A 321 -8.71 19.24 -24.66
C GLY A 321 -7.19 19.23 -24.48
N ASN A 322 -6.50 18.43 -25.30
CA ASN A 322 -5.05 18.55 -25.47
C ASN A 322 -4.70 19.85 -26.19
N MET A 323 -3.52 20.40 -25.88
CA MET A 323 -2.95 21.52 -26.66
C MET A 323 -2.51 21.00 -28.03
N THR A 324 -2.66 21.85 -29.06
CA THR A 324 -2.18 21.55 -30.41
C THR A 324 -0.65 21.66 -30.47
N ARG A 325 -0.03 21.10 -31.51
CA ARG A 325 1.42 21.18 -31.72
C ARG A 325 1.93 22.64 -31.71
N GLU A 326 1.21 23.55 -32.37
CA GLU A 326 1.59 24.97 -32.45
C GLU A 326 1.51 25.67 -31.10
N GLU A 327 0.49 25.34 -30.30
CA GLU A 327 0.38 25.84 -28.93
C GLU A 327 1.51 25.31 -28.04
N LEU A 328 1.82 24.02 -28.13
CA LEU A 328 2.93 23.42 -27.40
C LEU A 328 4.26 24.07 -27.77
N LYS A 329 4.48 24.37 -29.06
CA LYS A 329 5.66 25.11 -29.53
C LYS A 329 5.77 26.48 -28.89
N LYS A 330 4.68 27.26 -28.85
CA LYS A 330 4.64 28.56 -28.16
C LYS A 330 4.97 28.42 -26.67
N VAL A 331 4.45 27.39 -25.99
CA VAL A 331 4.75 27.10 -24.58
C VAL A 331 6.24 26.81 -24.37
N LEU A 332 6.83 25.93 -25.18
CA LEU A 332 8.23 25.55 -25.06
C LEU A 332 9.17 26.73 -25.29
N ILE A 333 8.93 27.54 -26.33
CA ILE A 333 9.76 28.71 -26.66
C ILE A 333 9.65 29.77 -25.56
N SER A 334 8.44 30.02 -25.04
CA SER A 334 8.25 31.03 -23.99
C SER A 334 8.85 30.61 -22.65
N ARG A 335 8.77 29.33 -22.28
CA ARG A 335 9.25 28.82 -20.98
C ARG A 335 10.73 28.49 -21.00
N TYR A 336 11.24 28.00 -22.13
CA TYR A 336 12.63 27.58 -22.31
C TYR A 336 13.27 28.23 -23.54
N PRO A 337 13.59 29.54 -23.50
CA PRO A 337 14.08 30.29 -24.67
C PRO A 337 15.33 29.69 -25.31
N ARG A 338 16.22 29.06 -24.51
CA ARG A 338 17.44 28.40 -25.00
C ARG A 338 17.17 27.21 -25.92
N LEU A 339 15.99 26.60 -25.85
CA LEU A 339 15.61 25.40 -26.62
C LEU A 339 14.91 25.74 -27.94
N THR A 340 14.74 27.02 -28.28
CA THR A 340 14.01 27.47 -29.48
C THR A 340 14.51 26.80 -30.76
N VAL A 341 15.83 26.60 -30.89
CA VAL A 341 16.47 26.00 -32.07
C VAL A 341 16.09 24.53 -32.28
N VAL A 342 15.78 23.81 -31.20
CA VAL A 342 15.48 22.36 -31.24
C VAL A 342 14.01 22.05 -30.93
N ALA A 343 13.18 23.06 -30.64
CA ALA A 343 11.80 22.89 -30.20
C ALA A 343 10.96 22.01 -31.16
N ASP A 344 11.10 22.19 -32.48
CA ASP A 344 10.37 21.38 -33.47
C ASP A 344 10.77 19.90 -33.40
N ARG A 345 12.06 19.60 -33.25
CA ARG A 345 12.55 18.21 -33.13
C ARG A 345 12.09 17.55 -31.83
N LEU A 346 12.10 18.28 -30.72
CA LEU A 346 11.62 17.78 -29.43
C LEU A 346 10.12 17.45 -29.49
N LEU A 347 9.33 18.29 -30.17
CA LEU A 347 7.90 18.05 -30.38
C LEU A 347 7.64 16.87 -31.34
N ASP A 348 8.44 16.71 -32.39
CA ASP A 348 8.34 15.55 -33.29
C ASP A 348 8.52 14.24 -32.50
N ILE A 349 9.54 14.20 -31.63
CA ILE A 349 9.80 13.03 -30.78
C ILE A 349 8.60 12.77 -29.87
N TYR A 350 8.13 13.80 -29.14
CA TYR A 350 7.00 13.64 -28.23
C TYR A 350 5.72 13.18 -28.95
N CYS A 351 5.34 13.83 -30.06
CA CYS A 351 4.14 13.47 -30.81
C CYS A 351 4.24 12.04 -31.38
N GLN A 352 5.41 11.62 -31.86
CA GLN A 352 5.61 10.25 -32.33
C GLN A 352 5.48 9.22 -31.20
N LEU A 353 5.96 9.55 -29.99
CA LEU A 353 5.85 8.68 -28.82
C LEU A 353 4.41 8.62 -28.26
N THR A 354 3.62 9.69 -28.39
CA THR A 354 2.23 9.74 -27.89
C THR A 354 1.16 9.32 -28.92
N GLY A 355 1.54 9.17 -30.20
CA GLY A 355 0.63 8.94 -31.34
C GLY A 355 -0.11 10.21 -31.81
N GLU A 356 -1.06 10.05 -32.74
CA GLU A 356 -1.90 11.11 -33.35
C GLU A 356 -2.89 11.81 -32.38
N ARG A 357 -2.53 11.99 -31.10
CA ARG A 357 -3.37 12.67 -30.09
C ARG A 357 -3.29 14.21 -30.14
N HIS A 358 -2.48 14.74 -31.05
CA HIS A 358 -2.15 16.15 -31.18
C HIS A 358 -2.23 16.66 -32.64
N SER A 359 -2.70 15.84 -33.59
CA SER A 359 -3.01 16.25 -34.96
C SER A 359 -4.37 16.94 -35.02
N GLU A 360 -4.50 17.95 -35.88
CA GLU A 360 -5.79 18.60 -36.16
C GLU A 360 -6.70 17.59 -36.86
N SER A 361 -7.81 17.24 -36.22
CA SER A 361 -8.94 16.65 -36.93
C SER A 361 -9.60 17.80 -37.70
N ASP A 362 -9.35 17.89 -39.00
CA ASP A 362 -10.15 18.72 -39.90
C ASP A 362 -11.60 18.24 -39.85
N THR A 363 -12.41 18.91 -39.03
CA THR A 363 -13.86 18.80 -39.06
C THR A 363 -14.38 19.58 -40.27
N SER A 364 -14.16 19.06 -41.49
CA SER A 364 -14.81 19.56 -42.70
C SER A 364 -14.81 18.53 -43.85
N SER A 365 -15.43 17.36 -43.65
CA SER A 365 -15.92 16.53 -44.75
C SER A 365 -16.89 15.45 -44.24
N LEU A 366 -18.11 15.86 -43.92
CA LEU A 366 -19.26 14.96 -43.84
C LEU A 366 -19.96 14.96 -45.20
N GLN A 367 -20.10 13.75 -45.78
CA GLN A 367 -21.04 13.28 -46.82
C GLN A 367 -20.37 12.74 -48.10
N SER A 368 -20.12 11.44 -48.11
CA SER A 368 -20.57 10.56 -49.20
C SER A 368 -20.53 9.10 -48.72
N SER A 369 -21.71 8.52 -48.56
CA SER A 369 -21.94 7.09 -48.42
C SER A 369 -21.61 6.39 -49.73
N ASP A 370 -20.68 5.43 -49.72
CA ASP A 370 -20.81 4.25 -50.57
C ASP A 370 -20.00 3.07 -50.02
N ASP A 371 -20.72 1.97 -49.83
CA ASP A 371 -20.22 0.63 -49.53
C ASP A 371 -19.55 0.05 -50.78
N SER A 372 -18.28 -0.35 -50.71
CA SER A 372 -17.79 -1.61 -51.30
C SER A 372 -16.28 -1.84 -51.08
N GLN A 373 -15.99 -2.95 -50.41
CA GLN A 373 -14.87 -3.88 -50.65
C GLN A 373 -13.49 -3.31 -51.02
N GLN A 374 -12.59 -3.28 -50.04
CA GLN A 374 -11.25 -3.89 -50.16
C GLN A 374 -10.63 -4.09 -48.76
N GLN A 375 -10.61 -5.36 -48.32
CA GLN A 375 -9.80 -5.81 -47.18
C GLN A 375 -8.32 -5.78 -47.58
N GLN A 376 -7.64 -4.68 -47.28
CA GLN A 376 -6.20 -4.67 -47.08
C GLN A 376 -5.92 -4.35 -45.61
N GLN A 377 -5.21 -5.29 -44.97
CA GLN A 377 -4.84 -5.26 -43.57
C GLN A 377 -4.11 -3.97 -43.19
N PRO A 378 -4.46 -3.29 -42.08
CA PRO A 378 -3.59 -2.30 -41.48
C PRO A 378 -2.67 -2.98 -40.46
N GLU A 379 -1.58 -3.61 -40.92
CA GLU A 379 -0.52 -4.20 -40.06
C GLU A 379 0.41 -3.14 -39.40
N ASN A 380 -0.12 -1.98 -39.00
CA ASN A 380 0.64 -1.00 -38.22
C ASN A 380 -0.23 -0.28 -37.17
N ARG A 381 -1.16 -1.02 -36.55
CA ARG A 381 -1.83 -0.53 -35.34
C ARG A 381 -0.86 -0.61 -34.17
N SER A 382 -0.38 0.57 -33.74
CA SER A 382 0.33 0.87 -32.50
C SER A 382 0.24 -0.26 -31.48
N SER A 383 1.31 -1.05 -31.35
CA SER A 383 1.51 -1.95 -30.21
C SER A 383 1.25 -1.14 -28.94
N GLN A 384 0.24 -1.52 -28.15
CA GLN A 384 0.01 -0.98 -26.81
C GLN A 384 1.36 -1.01 -26.06
N LEU A 385 1.98 0.14 -25.92
CA LEU A 385 3.20 0.29 -25.14
C LEU A 385 2.81 0.04 -23.68
N GLU A 386 3.34 -1.04 -23.12
CA GLU A 386 3.19 -1.46 -21.73
C GLU A 386 3.71 -0.35 -20.80
N GLY A 387 2.99 -0.06 -19.70
CA GLY A 387 3.35 1.01 -18.74
C GLY A 387 2.39 2.21 -18.73
N ARG A 388 2.74 3.28 -17.99
CA ARG A 388 1.90 4.49 -17.90
C ARG A 388 1.95 5.28 -19.21
N ALA A 389 0.83 5.90 -19.60
CA ALA A 389 0.81 6.79 -20.75
C ALA A 389 1.67 8.05 -20.51
N LEU A 390 2.44 8.44 -21.53
CA LEU A 390 3.23 9.67 -21.54
C LEU A 390 2.32 10.91 -21.49
N SER A 391 2.76 11.92 -20.74
CA SER A 391 2.02 13.16 -20.53
C SER A 391 2.86 14.39 -20.86
N LEU A 392 2.22 15.55 -21.01
CA LEU A 392 2.90 16.84 -21.18
C LEU A 392 3.88 17.14 -20.03
N ARG A 393 3.65 16.59 -18.83
CA ARG A 393 4.56 16.73 -17.69
C ARG A 393 5.93 16.11 -17.99
N ASP A 394 5.96 15.00 -18.71
CA ASP A 394 7.20 14.28 -19.03
C ASP A 394 8.00 15.06 -20.08
N LEU A 395 7.34 15.67 -21.06
CA LEU A 395 7.96 16.60 -22.02
C LEU A 395 8.52 17.84 -21.32
N LEU A 396 7.72 18.50 -20.45
CA LEU A 396 8.17 19.69 -19.75
C LEU A 396 9.33 19.40 -18.79
N LYS A 397 9.35 18.21 -18.17
CA LYS A 397 10.46 17.71 -17.35
C LYS A 397 11.71 17.52 -18.20
N TRP A 398 11.60 16.84 -19.34
CA TRP A 398 12.73 16.67 -20.25
C TRP A 398 13.32 18.02 -20.68
N CYS A 399 12.47 18.97 -21.07
CA CYS A 399 12.89 20.34 -21.42
C CYS A 399 13.57 21.08 -20.24
N GLU A 400 13.04 20.94 -19.02
CA GLU A 400 13.64 21.52 -17.81
C GLU A 400 15.04 20.96 -17.55
N ARG A 401 15.21 19.63 -17.70
CA ARG A 401 16.51 18.96 -17.50
C ARG A 401 17.57 19.46 -18.47
N ILE A 402 17.24 19.59 -19.75
CA ILE A 402 18.18 20.01 -20.80
C ILE A 402 18.45 21.51 -20.83
N SER A 403 17.51 22.36 -20.36
CA SER A 403 17.60 23.82 -20.50
C SER A 403 18.82 24.48 -19.83
N VAL A 404 19.33 23.90 -18.73
CA VAL A 404 20.39 24.50 -17.90
C VAL A 404 21.74 24.47 -18.62
N ASN A 405 22.04 23.37 -19.32
CA ASN A 405 23.36 23.09 -19.93
C ASN A 405 23.27 22.96 -21.47
N PHE A 406 22.26 23.57 -22.10
CA PHE A 406 22.06 23.45 -23.55
C PHE A 406 23.03 24.36 -24.33
N ASP A 407 23.89 23.75 -25.14
CA ASP A 407 24.74 24.43 -26.12
C ASP A 407 24.53 23.83 -27.52
N SER A 408 24.02 24.62 -28.46
CA SER A 408 23.74 24.17 -29.83
C SER A 408 25.00 23.89 -30.67
N ALA A 409 26.17 24.40 -30.26
CA ALA A 409 27.42 24.22 -31.01
C ALA A 409 28.14 22.91 -30.68
N SER A 410 27.86 22.33 -29.51
CA SER A 410 28.55 21.13 -29.03
C SER A 410 27.86 19.84 -29.48
N SER A 411 28.62 18.93 -30.08
CA SER A 411 28.15 17.57 -30.43
C SER A 411 27.83 16.73 -29.19
N ALA A 412 28.42 17.06 -28.03
CA ALA A 412 28.13 16.40 -26.76
C ALA A 412 26.71 16.73 -26.25
N THR A 413 26.15 17.88 -26.63
CA THR A 413 24.80 18.28 -26.23
C THR A 413 23.73 17.33 -26.77
N ALA A 414 23.87 16.84 -28.01
CA ALA A 414 22.93 15.88 -28.59
C ALA A 414 22.88 14.57 -27.79
N GLN A 415 24.05 14.10 -27.33
CA GLN A 415 24.16 12.92 -26.48
C GLN A 415 23.55 13.15 -25.09
N HIS A 416 23.80 14.31 -24.48
CA HIS A 416 23.20 14.68 -23.19
C HIS A 416 21.66 14.78 -23.29
N VAL A 417 21.14 15.42 -24.35
CA VAL A 417 19.69 15.51 -24.60
C VAL A 417 19.07 14.12 -24.75
N PHE A 418 19.76 13.20 -25.42
CA PHE A 418 19.33 11.82 -25.57
C PHE A 418 19.29 11.05 -24.24
N GLN A 419 20.35 11.15 -23.42
CA GLN A 419 20.39 10.50 -22.11
C GLN A 419 19.27 10.98 -21.18
N GLU A 420 18.98 12.29 -21.17
CA GLU A 420 17.85 12.82 -20.40
C GLU A 420 16.48 12.36 -20.94
N ALA A 421 16.38 12.11 -22.25
CA ALA A 421 15.17 11.55 -22.86
C ALA A 421 14.94 10.09 -22.44
N LEU A 422 16.01 9.29 -22.35
CA LEU A 422 15.94 7.91 -21.89
C LEU A 422 15.39 7.84 -20.46
N ASP A 423 15.87 8.70 -19.56
CA ASP A 423 15.40 8.74 -18.17
C ASP A 423 13.94 9.20 -18.06
N CYS A 424 13.50 10.14 -18.90
CA CYS A 424 12.13 10.68 -18.83
C CYS A 424 11.08 9.77 -19.50
N PHE A 425 11.43 9.09 -20.59
CA PHE A 425 10.47 8.37 -21.42
C PHE A 425 10.62 6.84 -21.37
N THR A 426 11.84 6.33 -21.23
CA THR A 426 12.11 4.88 -21.34
C THR A 426 12.27 4.18 -19.99
N ALA A 427 12.73 4.88 -18.95
CA ALA A 427 13.06 4.27 -17.66
C ALA A 427 11.87 3.63 -16.93
N MET A 428 10.64 4.01 -17.28
CA MET A 428 9.40 3.45 -16.71
C MET A 428 8.97 2.10 -17.32
N LEU A 429 9.61 1.65 -18.40
CA LEU A 429 9.24 0.43 -19.12
C LEU A 429 9.93 -0.78 -18.51
N SER A 430 9.16 -1.83 -18.22
CA SER A 430 9.68 -3.09 -17.67
C SER A 430 10.47 -3.92 -18.70
N ARG A 431 10.00 -3.99 -19.97
CA ARG A 431 10.62 -4.82 -21.00
C ARG A 431 11.85 -4.13 -21.65
N PRO A 432 13.03 -4.77 -21.67
CA PRO A 432 14.23 -4.22 -22.33
C PRO A 432 14.03 -3.95 -23.83
N GLU A 433 13.29 -4.78 -24.54
CA GLU A 433 13.01 -4.62 -25.98
C GLU A 433 12.19 -3.36 -26.28
N SER A 434 11.22 -3.05 -25.41
CA SER A 434 10.40 -1.84 -25.53
C SER A 434 11.24 -0.59 -25.25
N ARG A 435 12.14 -0.63 -24.25
CA ARG A 435 13.12 0.44 -23.98
C ARG A 435 14.01 0.69 -25.18
N LEU A 436 14.54 -0.36 -25.79
CA LEU A 436 15.42 -0.24 -26.95
C LEU A 436 14.69 0.34 -28.17
N ARG A 437 13.50 -0.16 -28.50
CA ARG A 437 12.70 0.40 -29.60
C ARG A 437 12.43 1.89 -29.42
N MET A 438 12.06 2.30 -28.21
CA MET A 438 11.82 3.71 -27.90
C MET A 438 13.09 4.55 -27.99
N ALA A 439 14.22 4.02 -27.49
CA ALA A 439 15.53 4.66 -27.61
C ALA A 439 15.98 4.83 -29.07
N GLU A 440 15.74 3.84 -29.95
CA GLU A 440 16.07 3.94 -31.37
C GLU A 440 15.22 5.01 -32.08
N ILE A 441 13.93 5.13 -31.75
CA ILE A 441 13.05 6.19 -32.27
C ILE A 441 13.58 7.57 -31.87
N ILE A 442 13.85 7.78 -30.58
CA ILE A 442 14.39 9.05 -30.06
C ILE A 442 15.76 9.34 -30.71
N GLY A 443 16.63 8.34 -30.78
CA GLY A 443 17.98 8.46 -31.35
C GLY A 443 17.95 8.87 -32.81
N SER A 444 17.08 8.26 -33.62
CA SER A 444 16.94 8.57 -35.05
C SER A 444 16.60 10.05 -35.32
N LYS A 445 15.75 10.66 -34.47
CA LYS A 445 15.36 12.07 -34.58
C LYS A 445 16.42 13.04 -34.05
N LEU A 446 17.30 12.57 -33.17
CA LEU A 446 18.44 13.32 -32.65
C LEU A 446 19.73 13.10 -33.45
N ASN A 447 19.66 12.41 -34.61
CA ASN A 447 20.83 12.01 -35.42
C ASN A 447 21.86 11.15 -34.66
N ILE A 448 21.38 10.31 -33.75
CA ILE A 448 22.18 9.30 -33.05
C ILE A 448 22.00 7.97 -33.77
N SER A 449 23.10 7.30 -34.08
CA SER A 449 23.07 6.01 -34.78
C SER A 449 22.43 4.92 -33.91
N LYS A 450 21.87 3.89 -34.56
CA LYS A 450 21.24 2.76 -33.86
C LYS A 450 22.23 2.06 -32.92
N GLU A 451 23.49 1.95 -33.33
CA GLU A 451 24.56 1.32 -32.53
C GLU A 451 24.83 2.12 -31.25
N LYS A 452 24.79 3.46 -31.32
CA LYS A 452 24.94 4.32 -30.12
C LYS A 452 23.72 4.22 -29.19
N ALA A 453 22.51 4.15 -29.74
CA ALA A 453 21.30 3.94 -28.92
C ALA A 453 21.35 2.59 -28.19
N GLN A 454 21.75 1.53 -28.90
CA GLN A 454 21.98 0.20 -28.33
C GLN A 454 23.06 0.22 -27.25
N HIS A 455 24.16 0.95 -27.46
CA HIS A 455 25.20 1.11 -26.46
C HIS A 455 24.66 1.69 -25.14
N PHE A 456 23.85 2.77 -25.18
CA PHE A 456 23.27 3.35 -23.95
C PHE A 456 22.29 2.40 -23.24
N CYS A 457 21.48 1.66 -23.99
CA CYS A 457 20.52 0.73 -23.40
C CYS A 457 21.17 -0.55 -22.85
N GLN A 458 22.27 -1.03 -23.42
CA GLN A 458 22.81 -2.37 -23.13
C GLN A 458 24.23 -2.39 -22.52
N MET A 459 25.08 -1.40 -22.82
CA MET A 459 26.51 -1.46 -22.51
C MET A 459 27.01 -0.29 -21.65
N TYR A 460 26.27 0.82 -21.60
CA TYR A 460 26.70 2.01 -20.86
C TYR A 460 26.79 1.75 -19.36
N GLN A 461 27.93 2.11 -18.77
CA GLN A 461 28.22 2.06 -17.34
C GLN A 461 28.82 3.40 -16.91
N PRO A 462 28.16 4.17 -16.04
CA PRO A 462 28.69 5.45 -15.56
C PRO A 462 29.83 5.22 -14.56
N GLY A 463 30.85 6.08 -14.64
CA GLY A 463 31.94 6.11 -13.66
C GLY A 463 31.50 6.75 -12.34
N ILE A 464 31.97 6.23 -11.21
CA ILE A 464 31.69 6.78 -9.88
C ILE A 464 33.01 7.27 -9.29
N SER A 465 33.11 8.57 -8.98
CA SER A 465 34.26 9.15 -8.29
C SER A 465 33.82 9.94 -7.06
N LEU A 466 34.58 9.75 -5.98
CA LEU A 466 34.31 10.34 -4.67
C LEU A 466 35.46 11.26 -4.30
N THR A 467 35.17 12.54 -4.12
CA THR A 467 36.10 13.53 -3.55
C THR A 467 35.61 13.95 -2.15
N GLU A 468 36.41 14.71 -1.41
CA GLU A 468 36.02 15.18 -0.07
C GLU A 468 34.79 16.10 -0.10
N LEU A 469 34.63 16.91 -1.15
CA LEU A 469 33.57 17.91 -1.27
C LEU A 469 32.44 17.49 -2.21
N GLU A 470 32.71 16.62 -3.18
CA GLU A 470 31.78 16.30 -4.25
C GLU A 470 31.76 14.80 -4.59
N VAL A 471 30.61 14.34 -5.06
CA VAL A 471 30.37 12.99 -5.57
C VAL A 471 30.00 13.14 -7.03
N SER A 472 30.80 12.58 -7.93
CA SER A 472 30.46 12.52 -9.35
C SER A 472 30.01 11.11 -9.70
N VAL A 473 28.77 10.99 -10.19
CA VAL A 473 28.19 9.76 -10.71
C VAL A 473 27.82 10.00 -12.16
N GLY A 474 28.61 9.42 -13.07
CA GLY A 474 28.47 9.60 -14.51
C GLY A 474 28.45 11.08 -14.90
N ARG A 475 27.30 11.54 -15.41
CA ARG A 475 27.11 12.92 -15.91
C ARG A 475 26.71 13.94 -14.84
N VAL A 476 26.54 13.54 -13.57
CA VAL A 476 26.09 14.43 -12.50
C VAL A 476 27.10 14.52 -11.37
N THR A 477 27.27 15.73 -10.82
CA THR A 477 28.07 15.98 -9.62
C THR A 477 27.21 16.57 -8.51
N LEU A 478 27.29 16.00 -7.31
CA LEU A 478 26.54 16.39 -6.12
C LEU A 478 27.49 16.84 -5.00
N GLY A 479 27.21 17.97 -4.36
CA GLY A 479 27.96 18.43 -3.18
C GLY A 479 27.69 17.56 -1.94
N ARG A 480 28.74 17.27 -1.18
CA ARG A 480 28.73 16.49 0.08
C ARG A 480 28.60 17.40 1.30
N LYS A 481 27.95 16.92 2.36
CA LYS A 481 27.96 17.59 3.67
C LYS A 481 29.25 17.24 4.43
N GLN A 482 30.00 18.25 4.87
CA GLN A 482 31.31 18.08 5.52
C GLN A 482 31.25 17.37 6.89
N THR A 483 30.14 17.44 7.61
CA THR A 483 30.03 16.97 9.01
C THR A 483 30.04 15.45 9.21
N GLU A 484 29.86 14.63 8.17
CA GLU A 484 29.78 13.15 8.28
C GLU A 484 30.85 12.41 7.45
N ALA A 485 31.71 13.12 6.71
CA ALA A 485 32.73 12.51 5.84
C ALA A 485 33.76 11.65 6.61
N VAL A 486 33.90 11.86 7.93
CA VAL A 486 34.88 11.19 8.80
C VAL A 486 34.37 9.83 9.33
N GLN A 487 33.07 9.54 9.27
CA GLN A 487 32.47 8.31 9.82
C GLN A 487 32.36 7.13 8.82
N LEU A 488 32.69 7.34 7.54
CA LEU A 488 32.57 6.31 6.49
C LEU A 488 33.54 5.12 6.65
N SER A 489 34.41 5.14 7.65
CA SER A 489 35.47 4.14 7.85
C SER A 489 35.07 2.91 8.67
N VAL A 490 33.85 2.81 9.22
CA VAL A 490 33.56 1.77 10.24
C VAL A 490 32.49 0.74 9.86
N ASP A 491 31.55 1.01 8.93
CA ASP A 491 30.50 0.03 8.62
C ASP A 491 30.66 -0.64 7.24
N ASN A 492 31.05 -1.91 7.28
CA ASN A 492 31.21 -2.83 6.14
C ASN A 492 29.86 -3.20 5.48
N GLN A 493 29.19 -2.27 4.81
CA GLN A 493 28.13 -2.63 3.86
C GLN A 493 28.70 -2.75 2.45
N THR A 494 28.71 -3.97 1.91
CA THR A 494 29.13 -4.30 0.55
C THR A 494 28.12 -3.77 -0.47
N PHE A 495 28.47 -2.71 -1.19
CA PHE A 495 27.75 -2.25 -2.38
C PHE A 495 28.55 -2.60 -3.63
N ALA A 496 27.97 -3.44 -4.50
CA ALA A 496 28.61 -3.83 -5.75
C ALA A 496 28.20 -2.88 -6.88
N ALA A 497 29.16 -2.17 -7.46
CA ALA A 497 28.95 -1.22 -8.55
C ALA A 497 28.78 -1.93 -9.91
N THR A 498 27.76 -2.80 -10.01
CA THR A 498 27.33 -3.42 -11.26
C THR A 498 26.79 -2.36 -12.23
N ARG A 499 26.75 -2.67 -13.53
CA ARG A 499 26.24 -1.73 -14.54
C ARG A 499 24.82 -1.25 -14.20
N PRO A 500 23.81 -2.10 -13.91
CA PRO A 500 22.46 -1.63 -13.58
C PRO A 500 22.42 -0.76 -12.32
N SER A 501 23.23 -1.10 -11.31
CA SER A 501 23.30 -0.33 -10.05
C SER A 501 23.94 1.04 -10.26
N ALA A 502 24.97 1.13 -11.11
CA ALA A 502 25.64 2.38 -11.46
C ALA A 502 24.73 3.30 -12.30
N VAL A 503 24.02 2.75 -13.29
CA VAL A 503 23.02 3.51 -14.07
C VAL A 503 21.91 4.03 -13.17
N LEU A 504 21.36 3.18 -12.29
CA LEU A 504 20.35 3.59 -11.32
C LEU A 504 20.86 4.69 -10.38
N LEU A 505 22.11 4.58 -9.93
CA LEU A 505 22.75 5.60 -9.08
C LEU A 505 22.87 6.94 -9.81
N GLU A 506 23.24 6.94 -11.10
CA GLU A 506 23.27 8.14 -11.93
C GLU A 506 21.88 8.75 -12.06
N GLN A 507 20.86 7.95 -12.41
CA GLN A 507 19.48 8.41 -12.56
C GLN A 507 18.93 9.02 -11.26
N LEU A 508 19.21 8.38 -10.12
CA LEU A 508 18.86 8.90 -8.81
C LEU A 508 19.60 10.21 -8.51
N ALA A 509 20.90 10.31 -8.84
CA ALA A 509 21.67 11.52 -8.66
C ALA A 509 21.13 12.69 -9.52
N VAL A 510 20.73 12.43 -10.78
CA VAL A 510 20.05 13.41 -11.65
C VAL A 510 18.77 13.91 -10.98
N CYS A 511 17.92 13.00 -10.50
CA CYS A 511 16.67 13.37 -9.85
C CYS A 511 16.90 14.18 -8.57
N VAL A 512 17.91 13.83 -7.77
CA VAL A 512 18.31 14.58 -6.58
C VAL A 512 18.78 15.99 -6.94
N LEU A 513 19.60 16.13 -7.97
CA LEU A 513 20.10 17.44 -8.43
C LEU A 513 18.96 18.34 -8.88
N LYS A 514 17.98 17.78 -9.59
CA LYS A 514 16.81 18.50 -10.14
C LYS A 514 15.68 18.67 -9.12
N GLY A 515 15.75 18.04 -7.96
CA GLY A 515 14.69 18.08 -6.95
C GLY A 515 13.42 17.35 -7.40
N GLU A 516 13.55 16.26 -8.14
CA GLU A 516 12.41 15.50 -8.64
C GLU A 516 11.96 14.41 -7.65
N PRO A 517 10.64 14.19 -7.49
CA PRO A 517 10.13 13.04 -6.75
C PRO A 517 10.33 11.78 -7.58
N VAL A 518 10.97 10.75 -7.03
CA VAL A 518 11.30 9.49 -7.74
C VAL A 518 10.48 8.33 -7.18
N LEU A 519 10.07 7.41 -8.06
CA LEU A 519 9.45 6.13 -7.73
C LEU A 519 10.29 5.00 -8.32
N LEU A 520 10.87 4.14 -7.48
CA LEU A 520 11.58 2.94 -7.95
C LEU A 520 10.63 1.74 -8.02
N VAL A 521 10.59 1.03 -9.15
CA VAL A 521 9.71 -0.14 -9.37
C VAL A 521 10.55 -1.33 -9.81
N GLY A 522 10.22 -2.53 -9.35
CA GLY A 522 10.89 -3.77 -9.76
C GLY A 522 10.77 -4.87 -8.70
N GLU A 523 11.26 -6.07 -9.00
CA GLU A 523 11.19 -7.22 -8.09
C GLU A 523 11.90 -6.98 -6.75
N THR A 524 11.46 -7.67 -5.71
CA THR A 524 12.04 -7.53 -4.37
C THR A 524 13.46 -8.08 -4.35
N GLY A 525 14.42 -7.30 -3.86
CA GLY A 525 15.81 -7.77 -3.71
C GLY A 525 16.72 -7.51 -4.91
N THR A 526 16.29 -6.76 -5.91
CA THR A 526 17.13 -6.30 -7.05
C THR A 526 18.11 -5.17 -6.71
N GLY A 527 18.17 -4.73 -5.45
CA GLY A 527 19.13 -3.71 -4.99
C GLY A 527 18.57 -2.28 -4.88
N LYS A 528 17.27 -2.07 -5.13
CA LYS A 528 16.62 -0.74 -5.05
C LYS A 528 16.94 0.03 -3.76
N THR A 529 16.67 -0.58 -2.60
CA THR A 529 16.93 0.01 -1.28
C THR A 529 18.41 0.22 -1.03
N SER A 530 19.26 -0.73 -1.45
CA SER A 530 20.71 -0.65 -1.28
C SER A 530 21.32 0.52 -2.05
N THR A 531 20.88 0.77 -3.30
CA THR A 531 21.37 1.88 -4.13
C THR A 531 20.98 3.24 -3.54
N VAL A 532 19.76 3.36 -3.03
CA VAL A 532 19.30 4.57 -2.34
C VAL A 532 20.12 4.83 -1.08
N GLN A 533 20.31 3.82 -0.23
CA GLN A 533 21.11 3.92 0.99
C GLN A 533 22.57 4.28 0.68
N HIS A 534 23.13 3.71 -0.40
CA HIS A 534 24.48 4.03 -0.84
C HIS A 534 24.61 5.50 -1.26
N LEU A 535 23.70 6.02 -2.10
CA LEU A 535 23.73 7.43 -2.53
C LEU A 535 23.63 8.40 -1.34
N ALA A 536 22.79 8.06 -0.36
CA ALA A 536 22.60 8.86 0.85
C ALA A 536 23.89 9.00 1.66
N ARG A 537 24.53 7.86 1.97
CA ARG A 537 25.79 7.82 2.71
C ARG A 537 26.90 8.54 1.96
N VAL A 538 26.96 8.33 0.65
CA VAL A 538 27.94 8.98 -0.23
C VAL A 538 27.79 10.51 -0.19
N LYS A 539 26.57 11.05 -0.13
CA LYS A 539 26.33 12.49 0.04
C LYS A 539 26.63 13.02 1.45
N GLY A 540 26.78 12.16 2.46
CA GLY A 540 26.86 12.57 3.87
C GLY A 540 25.48 12.94 4.44
N LEU A 541 24.46 12.21 4.02
CA LEU A 541 23.19 12.12 4.71
C LEU A 541 23.24 10.80 5.49
N GLY A 542 23.12 10.85 6.82
CA GLY A 542 23.06 9.67 7.68
C GLY A 542 22.00 8.64 7.24
N GLU A 543 21.94 7.50 7.92
CA GLU A 543 21.07 6.38 7.51
C GLU A 543 19.64 6.84 7.21
N ILE A 544 19.22 6.68 5.94
CA ILE A 544 17.86 7.00 5.56
C ILE A 544 16.94 5.96 6.17
N LYS A 545 16.09 6.41 7.10
CA LYS A 545 14.97 5.61 7.57
C LYS A 545 13.99 5.40 6.42
N CYS A 546 13.93 4.17 5.92
CA CYS A 546 12.94 3.71 4.96
C CYS A 546 11.59 3.51 5.70
N TYR A 547 10.56 4.28 5.34
CA TYR A 547 9.22 4.14 5.92
C TYR A 547 8.29 3.45 4.93
N ARG A 548 7.80 2.24 5.22
CA ARG A 548 6.74 1.62 4.41
C ARG A 548 5.40 2.28 4.74
N ALA A 549 4.70 2.74 3.71
CA ALA A 549 3.33 3.24 3.76
C ALA A 549 2.45 2.14 4.36
N THR A 550 2.11 2.33 5.62
CA THR A 550 1.18 1.56 6.43
C THR A 550 0.32 2.61 7.15
N ALA A 551 -0.86 2.24 7.65
CA ALA A 551 -1.78 3.17 8.32
C ALA A 551 -1.11 4.05 9.41
N THR A 552 -0.02 3.56 10.01
CA THR A 552 0.80 4.26 11.01
C THR A 552 1.60 5.46 10.46
N VAL A 553 1.99 5.44 9.18
CA VAL A 553 2.74 6.53 8.53
C VAL A 553 1.85 7.76 8.31
N GLU A 554 0.54 7.60 8.12
CA GLU A 554 -0.38 8.74 8.08
C GLU A 554 -0.41 9.51 9.40
N ARG A 555 -0.34 8.83 10.55
CA ARG A 555 -0.31 9.48 11.87
C ARG A 555 0.96 10.31 12.08
N TRP A 556 2.13 9.74 11.72
CA TRP A 556 3.43 10.41 11.83
C TRP A 556 3.59 11.55 10.80
N LEU A 557 3.09 11.37 9.57
CA LEU A 557 3.04 12.44 8.57
C LEU A 557 2.04 13.53 8.94
N GLN A 558 0.93 13.19 9.61
CA GLN A 558 -0.02 14.17 10.19
C GLN A 558 0.64 15.03 11.29
N GLU A 559 1.60 14.48 12.05
CA GLU A 559 2.38 15.24 13.05
C GLU A 559 3.47 16.12 12.42
N LEU A 560 4.12 15.66 11.35
CA LEU A 560 5.10 16.46 10.59
C LEU A 560 4.44 17.50 9.65
N SER A 561 3.16 17.35 9.32
CA SER A 561 2.44 18.17 8.34
C SER A 561 1.70 19.37 8.94
N GLN A 562 2.47 20.34 9.44
CA GLN A 562 2.14 21.73 9.08
C GLN A 562 2.37 22.00 7.58
N THR A 563 3.08 21.10 6.87
CA THR A 563 3.20 21.08 5.40
C THR A 563 2.34 20.00 4.76
N ARG A 564 1.35 20.45 4.00
CA ARG A 564 0.21 19.73 3.40
C ARG A 564 0.55 18.86 2.19
N GLN A 565 0.81 17.57 2.39
CA GLN A 565 0.68 16.56 1.32
C GLN A 565 0.21 15.23 1.92
N GLN A 566 -0.90 14.69 1.39
CA GLN A 566 -1.47 13.39 1.71
C GLN A 566 -0.53 12.27 1.22
N VAL A 567 -0.37 11.23 2.03
CA VAL A 567 0.10 9.91 1.63
C VAL A 567 -1.06 8.97 1.86
N GLU A 568 -1.68 8.48 0.80
CA GLU A 568 -2.74 7.46 0.87
C GLU A 568 -2.13 6.06 0.91
N THR A 569 -2.81 5.15 1.58
CA THR A 569 -2.47 3.73 1.68
C THR A 569 -2.64 3.00 0.34
N CYS A 570 -1.57 2.41 -0.20
CA CYS A 570 -1.65 1.29 -1.14
C CYS A 570 -1.30 0.00 -0.41
N GLU A 571 -2.00 -1.10 -0.68
CA GLU A 571 -1.65 -2.47 -0.23
C GLU A 571 -0.26 -2.93 -0.74
N THR A 572 0.35 -2.17 -1.66
CA THR A 572 1.71 -2.38 -2.16
C THR A 572 2.69 -1.50 -1.39
N ALA A 573 3.76 -2.10 -0.87
CA ALA A 573 4.76 -1.43 -0.03
C ALA A 573 5.43 -0.24 -0.77
N MET A 574 4.94 0.98 -0.51
CA MET A 574 5.63 2.24 -0.84
C MET A 574 6.57 2.61 0.30
N VAL A 575 7.88 2.57 0.08
CA VAL A 575 8.89 3.08 1.00
C VAL A 575 9.13 4.55 0.70
N PHE A 576 8.66 5.46 1.55
CA PHE A 576 9.00 6.88 1.44
C PHE A 576 10.31 7.19 2.17
N LEU A 577 11.15 8.02 1.53
CA LEU A 577 12.45 8.49 1.99
C LEU A 577 12.29 9.94 2.50
N PRO A 578 12.68 10.24 3.74
CA PRO A 578 12.71 11.61 4.23
C PRO A 578 13.63 12.53 3.43
N LEU A 579 13.24 13.79 3.43
CA LEU A 579 13.84 14.93 2.75
C LEU A 579 15.38 15.00 2.79
N TRP A 580 15.96 15.23 1.60
CA TRP A 580 17.37 15.50 1.35
C TRP A 580 17.85 16.91 1.79
N GLN A 581 17.06 17.61 2.62
CA GLN A 581 17.38 18.94 3.13
C GLN A 581 16.97 19.10 4.61
N GLN A 582 17.80 18.60 5.53
CA GLN A 582 17.83 19.16 6.89
C GLN A 582 18.57 20.51 6.86
N ARG A 583 17.83 21.61 7.07
CA ARG A 583 18.27 22.77 7.86
C ARG A 583 17.62 22.64 9.24
N PRO A 584 18.34 22.80 10.36
CA PRO A 584 17.74 22.82 11.68
C PRO A 584 17.01 24.15 11.92
N TRP A 585 15.85 24.07 12.59
CA TRP A 585 15.11 25.08 13.37
C TRP A 585 15.05 26.56 12.92
N VAL A 586 13.78 27.02 12.72
CA VAL A 586 13.23 28.38 12.83
C VAL A 586 14.03 29.54 12.23
N SER A 587 13.61 29.99 11.05
CA SER A 587 13.20 31.38 10.70
C SER A 587 13.43 31.65 9.21
N GLU A 588 12.43 32.24 8.56
CA GLU A 588 12.38 32.71 7.16
C GLU A 588 12.16 31.65 6.06
N TRP A 589 10.92 31.62 5.58
CA TRP A 589 10.45 30.86 4.42
C TRP A 589 10.38 31.76 3.20
N THR A 590 10.95 31.34 2.08
CA THR A 590 10.62 31.86 0.75
C THR A 590 9.41 31.12 0.17
N PRO A 591 8.48 31.80 -0.54
CA PRO A 591 7.32 31.15 -1.15
C PRO A 591 7.78 30.32 -2.35
N GLY A 592 7.65 28.99 -2.27
CA GLY A 592 7.93 28.09 -3.40
C GLY A 592 8.75 26.84 -3.09
N GLY A 593 9.29 26.70 -1.87
CA GLY A 593 10.04 25.52 -1.45
C GLY A 593 9.17 24.27 -1.30
N ARG A 594 8.96 23.52 -2.39
CA ARG A 594 8.33 22.19 -2.34
C ARG A 594 9.28 21.24 -1.59
N ARG A 595 8.80 20.66 -0.49
CA ARG A 595 9.48 19.57 0.24
C ARG A 595 9.21 18.27 -0.52
N TRP A 596 10.25 17.62 -1.04
CA TRP A 596 10.14 16.42 -1.87
C TRP A 596 10.32 15.12 -1.10
N ILE A 597 9.47 14.15 -1.40
CA ILE A 597 9.52 12.78 -0.89
C ILE A 597 9.96 11.88 -2.05
N SER A 598 10.96 11.02 -1.84
CA SER A 598 11.31 9.96 -2.80
C SER A 598 10.70 8.65 -2.31
N GLY A 599 10.10 7.85 -3.21
CA GLY A 599 9.41 6.58 -2.90
C GLY A 599 10.09 5.38 -3.56
N VAL A 600 10.12 4.22 -2.91
CA VAL A 600 10.45 2.91 -3.53
C VAL A 600 9.21 2.04 -3.43
N LEU A 601 8.66 1.62 -4.57
CA LEU A 601 7.49 0.75 -4.63
C LEU A 601 7.95 -0.66 -4.98
N ASP A 602 7.78 -1.60 -4.04
CA ASP A 602 8.00 -3.02 -4.33
C ASP A 602 6.73 -3.57 -5.02
N VAL A 603 6.77 -3.72 -6.34
CA VAL A 603 5.66 -4.30 -7.12
C VAL A 603 6.16 -5.50 -7.91
N GLU A 604 5.65 -6.67 -7.56
CA GLU A 604 5.82 -7.90 -8.37
C GLU A 604 4.60 -8.20 -9.24
N THR A 605 3.45 -7.55 -9.01
CA THR A 605 2.23 -7.74 -9.81
C THR A 605 1.34 -6.49 -9.71
N LEU A 606 1.55 -5.50 -10.57
CA LEU A 606 0.47 -4.59 -10.94
C LEU A 606 -0.14 -5.18 -12.21
N SER A 607 -1.36 -5.68 -12.10
CA SER A 607 -2.24 -5.82 -13.25
C SER A 607 -2.21 -4.51 -14.03
N GLU A 608 -2.12 -4.60 -15.35
CA GLU A 608 -1.94 -3.50 -16.31
C GLU A 608 -2.98 -2.35 -16.14
N ASP A 609 -4.06 -2.59 -15.38
CA ASP A 609 -5.21 -1.69 -15.22
C ASP A 609 -5.14 -0.67 -14.06
N CYS A 610 -4.25 -0.83 -13.06
CA CYS A 610 -4.20 0.10 -11.92
C CYS A 610 -3.24 1.28 -12.14
N CYS A 611 -3.63 2.20 -13.01
CA CYS A 611 -2.93 3.47 -13.21
C CYS A 611 -3.27 4.48 -12.09
N HIS A 612 -2.69 4.29 -10.90
CA HIS A 612 -2.96 5.18 -9.75
C HIS A 612 -2.55 6.63 -10.10
N PRO A 613 -3.41 7.65 -9.86
CA PRO A 613 -3.14 9.06 -10.04
C PRO A 613 -1.77 9.58 -9.61
N GLN A 614 -1.24 9.01 -8.54
CA GLN A 614 0.00 9.43 -7.90
C GLN A 614 1.23 9.05 -8.73
N ARG A 615 1.25 7.90 -9.44
CA ARG A 615 2.39 7.46 -10.27
C ARG A 615 2.81 8.50 -11.30
N LEU A 616 1.85 9.23 -11.86
CA LEU A 616 2.06 10.28 -12.87
C LEU A 616 2.79 11.54 -12.33
N ARG A 617 2.92 11.67 -11.01
CA ARG A 617 3.61 12.79 -10.37
C ARG A 617 5.08 12.47 -10.07
N PHE A 618 5.45 11.20 -10.03
CA PHE A 618 6.81 10.74 -9.77
C PHE A 618 7.56 10.46 -11.08
N THR A 619 8.88 10.62 -11.06
CA THR A 619 9.78 10.04 -12.06
C THR A 619 9.92 8.55 -11.74
N GLU A 620 9.30 7.72 -12.57
CA GLU A 620 9.30 6.26 -12.37
C GLU A 620 10.53 5.63 -13.03
N LEU A 621 11.31 4.87 -12.24
CA LEU A 621 12.49 4.12 -12.69
C LEU A 621 12.29 2.64 -12.41
N TYR A 622 12.30 1.83 -13.46
CA TYR A 622 12.23 0.38 -13.38
C TYR A 622 13.64 -0.22 -13.17
N VAL A 623 13.75 -1.14 -12.21
CA VAL A 623 15.01 -1.79 -11.82
C VAL A 623 14.92 -3.28 -12.15
N ASP A 624 15.70 -3.68 -13.16
CA ASP A 624 15.79 -5.06 -13.64
C ASP A 624 16.53 -5.99 -12.66
N GLU A 625 16.26 -7.29 -12.75
CA GLU A 625 17.11 -8.30 -12.13
C GLU A 625 18.46 -8.42 -12.86
N LEU A 626 19.51 -8.78 -12.12
CA LEU A 626 20.86 -8.94 -12.64
C LEU A 626 21.02 -10.28 -13.40
N GLU A 627 20.85 -10.23 -14.73
CA GLU A 627 20.99 -11.41 -15.60
C GLU A 627 22.38 -11.56 -16.23
N ASN A 628 23.13 -10.47 -16.40
CA ASN A 628 24.42 -10.49 -17.08
C ASN A 628 25.51 -11.17 -16.23
N GLU A 629 26.22 -12.16 -16.80
CA GLU A 629 27.30 -12.90 -16.11
C GLU A 629 28.43 -11.99 -15.62
N GLY A 630 28.78 -10.95 -16.38
CA GLY A 630 29.81 -9.99 -16.01
C GLY A 630 29.44 -9.22 -14.74
N ASP A 631 28.20 -8.75 -14.65
CA ASP A 631 27.69 -8.04 -13.48
C ASP A 631 27.54 -8.98 -12.27
N GLN A 632 27.07 -10.21 -12.48
CA GLN A 632 27.01 -11.24 -11.44
C GLN A 632 28.42 -11.55 -10.89
N ARG A 633 29.45 -11.54 -11.74
CA ARG A 633 30.85 -11.71 -11.32
C ARG A 633 31.32 -10.57 -10.42
N ILE A 634 30.99 -9.33 -10.75
CA ILE A 634 31.31 -8.17 -9.91
C ILE A 634 30.65 -8.32 -8.54
N LEU A 635 29.35 -8.66 -8.52
CA LEU A 635 28.61 -8.87 -7.28
C LEU A 635 29.24 -9.95 -6.40
N VAL A 636 29.49 -11.15 -6.94
CA VAL A 636 30.08 -12.27 -6.20
C VAL A 636 31.48 -11.92 -5.69
N SER A 637 32.28 -11.24 -6.53
CA SER A 637 33.64 -10.82 -6.16
C SER A 637 33.65 -9.81 -5.01
N ASP A 638 32.71 -8.86 -4.99
CA ASP A 638 32.64 -7.85 -3.92
C ASP A 638 32.18 -8.44 -2.60
N TYR A 639 31.19 -9.35 -2.61
CA TYR A 639 30.76 -10.05 -1.41
C TYR A 639 31.86 -10.94 -0.80
N LEU A 640 32.68 -11.56 -1.64
CA LEU A 640 33.74 -12.49 -1.20
C LEU A 640 35.14 -11.86 -1.18
N LYS A 641 35.23 -10.52 -1.30
CA LYS A 641 36.50 -9.78 -1.41
C LYS A 641 37.50 -10.12 -0.31
N TYR A 642 37.02 -10.31 0.92
CA TYR A 642 37.88 -10.62 2.08
C TYR A 642 38.43 -12.06 2.08
N LEU A 643 37.78 -12.97 1.35
CA LEU A 643 38.19 -14.38 1.28
C LEU A 643 39.11 -14.68 0.10
N ASN A 644 39.27 -13.73 -0.85
CA ASN A 644 40.07 -13.87 -2.07
C ASN A 644 39.88 -15.23 -2.78
N PRO A 645 38.64 -15.64 -3.13
CA PRO A 645 38.40 -16.93 -3.77
C PRO A 645 39.04 -16.99 -5.17
N HIS A 646 39.50 -18.18 -5.56
CA HIS A 646 40.04 -18.41 -6.90
C HIS A 646 38.98 -18.14 -7.99
N ARG A 647 39.40 -17.65 -9.17
CA ARG A 647 38.49 -17.29 -10.28
C ARG A 647 37.56 -18.43 -10.70
N SER A 648 38.03 -19.68 -10.60
CA SER A 648 37.21 -20.87 -10.90
C SER A 648 36.03 -21.04 -9.97
N VAL A 649 36.17 -20.67 -8.68
CA VAL A 649 35.08 -20.74 -7.69
C VAL A 649 34.01 -19.70 -8.00
N ILE A 650 34.42 -18.47 -8.34
CA ILE A 650 33.50 -17.41 -8.76
C ILE A 650 32.73 -17.84 -10.02
N SER A 651 33.42 -18.41 -11.01
CA SER A 651 32.76 -18.94 -12.21
C SER A 651 31.80 -20.09 -11.86
N GLY A 652 32.18 -20.98 -10.95
CA GLY A 652 31.34 -22.07 -10.47
C GLY A 652 30.06 -21.59 -9.79
N ILE A 653 30.13 -20.52 -8.99
CA ILE A 653 28.97 -19.88 -8.36
C ILE A 653 27.98 -19.34 -9.39
N ILE A 654 28.49 -18.63 -10.41
CA ILE A 654 27.65 -18.06 -11.47
C ILE A 654 26.99 -19.18 -12.30
N SER A 655 27.78 -20.17 -12.72
CA SER A 655 27.26 -21.32 -13.46
C SER A 655 26.21 -22.10 -12.65
N PHE A 656 26.41 -22.26 -11.34
CA PHE A 656 25.39 -22.83 -10.45
C PHE A 656 24.11 -22.01 -10.46
N TYR A 657 24.19 -20.68 -10.28
CA TYR A 657 23.03 -19.80 -10.20
C TYR A 657 22.20 -19.82 -11.49
N LEU A 658 22.86 -19.82 -12.66
CA LEU A 658 22.18 -19.94 -13.94
C LEU A 658 21.56 -21.32 -14.15
N ALA A 659 22.28 -22.39 -13.78
CA ALA A 659 21.79 -23.76 -13.91
C ALA A 659 20.56 -24.01 -13.02
N VAL A 660 20.58 -23.56 -11.76
CA VAL A 660 19.46 -23.76 -10.84
C VAL A 660 18.22 -22.96 -11.23
N ARG A 661 18.37 -21.74 -11.77
CA ARG A 661 17.24 -20.96 -12.33
C ARG A 661 16.64 -21.64 -13.56
N LYS A 662 17.48 -22.23 -14.41
CA LYS A 662 17.00 -23.00 -15.58
C LYS A 662 16.18 -24.22 -15.13
N GLU A 663 16.71 -25.00 -14.19
CA GLU A 663 16.02 -26.17 -13.63
C GLU A 663 14.74 -25.81 -12.87
N ALA A 664 14.72 -24.66 -12.18
CA ALA A 664 13.53 -24.16 -11.49
C ALA A 664 12.36 -23.85 -12.43
N ASN A 665 12.64 -23.49 -13.68
CA ASN A 665 11.61 -23.25 -14.69
C ASN A 665 11.08 -24.52 -15.36
N SER A 666 11.77 -25.65 -15.24
CA SER A 666 11.44 -26.90 -15.94
C SER A 666 11.02 -28.05 -15.02
N HIS A 667 11.76 -28.30 -13.93
CA HIS A 667 11.69 -29.58 -13.21
C HIS A 667 11.58 -29.45 -11.68
N LEU A 668 12.08 -28.36 -11.08
CA LEU A 668 12.06 -28.25 -9.62
C LEU A 668 10.70 -27.79 -9.11
N VAL A 669 10.30 -28.33 -7.97
CA VAL A 669 9.11 -27.92 -7.23
C VAL A 669 9.47 -27.60 -5.77
N ASP A 670 8.78 -26.63 -5.21
CA ASP A 670 8.76 -26.37 -3.78
C ASP A 670 7.86 -27.38 -3.05
N GLY A 671 7.85 -27.36 -1.72
CA GLY A 671 7.00 -28.26 -0.93
C GLY A 671 5.49 -28.01 -1.06
N THR A 672 5.06 -27.04 -1.87
CA THR A 672 3.65 -26.80 -2.24
C THR A 672 3.32 -27.21 -3.67
N GLY A 673 4.28 -27.75 -4.41
CA GLY A 673 4.12 -28.13 -5.81
C GLY A 673 4.20 -26.95 -6.79
N HIS A 674 4.63 -25.77 -6.34
CA HIS A 674 4.88 -24.63 -7.23
C HIS A 674 6.36 -24.57 -7.62
N ARG A 675 6.68 -23.85 -8.71
CA ARG A 675 8.06 -23.59 -9.09
C ARG A 675 8.78 -22.79 -7.99
N PRO A 676 9.98 -23.20 -7.53
CA PRO A 676 10.75 -22.42 -6.58
C PRO A 676 11.26 -21.15 -7.25
N HIS A 677 11.16 -20.01 -6.55
CA HIS A 677 11.68 -18.74 -7.04
C HIS A 677 13.03 -18.44 -6.39
N TYR A 678 14.09 -18.41 -7.20
CA TYR A 678 15.44 -18.04 -6.76
C TYR A 678 15.75 -16.63 -7.25
N SER A 679 15.63 -15.66 -6.35
CA SER A 679 15.96 -14.25 -6.64
C SER A 679 17.42 -13.95 -6.32
N LEU A 680 17.89 -12.79 -6.77
CA LEU A 680 19.18 -12.24 -6.36
C LEU A 680 19.36 -12.18 -4.83
N ARG A 681 18.28 -11.96 -4.07
CA ARG A 681 18.32 -11.96 -2.60
C ARG A 681 18.72 -13.33 -2.05
N THR A 682 18.27 -14.42 -2.67
CA THR A 682 18.65 -15.79 -2.29
C THR A 682 20.15 -16.02 -2.48
N LEU A 683 20.70 -15.55 -3.60
CA LEU A 683 22.16 -15.60 -3.85
C LEU A 683 22.93 -14.74 -2.83
N CYS A 684 22.52 -13.50 -2.61
CA CYS A 684 23.16 -12.60 -1.65
C CYS A 684 23.13 -13.16 -0.21
N ARG A 685 22.06 -13.86 0.20
CA ARG A 685 21.98 -14.53 1.51
C ARG A 685 23.05 -15.62 1.62
N ALA A 686 23.21 -16.47 0.60
CA ALA A 686 24.26 -17.47 0.56
C ALA A 686 25.65 -16.81 0.63
N LEU A 687 25.89 -15.75 -0.13
CA LEU A 687 27.17 -15.04 -0.14
C LEU A 687 27.49 -14.36 1.19
N LYS A 688 26.50 -13.75 1.87
CA LYS A 688 26.67 -13.18 3.22
C LYS A 688 27.12 -14.25 4.22
N TYR A 689 26.49 -15.42 4.18
CA TYR A 689 26.88 -16.56 5.03
C TYR A 689 28.33 -16.99 4.74
N VAL A 690 28.69 -17.12 3.46
CA VAL A 690 30.02 -17.53 3.05
C VAL A 690 31.08 -16.51 3.48
N ALA A 691 30.79 -15.21 3.31
CA ALA A 691 31.69 -14.11 3.67
C ALA A 691 32.06 -14.11 5.16
N ALA A 692 31.14 -14.53 6.04
CA ALA A 692 31.40 -14.70 7.47
C ALA A 692 32.30 -15.92 7.78
N ASN A 693 32.45 -16.86 6.83
CA ASN A 693 33.21 -18.09 6.92
C ASN A 693 33.04 -18.87 8.25
N PRO A 694 31.79 -19.18 8.68
CA PRO A 694 31.52 -19.77 9.98
C PRO A 694 32.14 -21.17 10.15
N CYS A 695 32.39 -21.91 9.07
CA CYS A 695 32.95 -23.26 9.14
C CYS A 695 34.49 -23.29 9.21
N ASN A 696 35.16 -22.13 9.30
CA ASN A 696 36.64 -21.99 9.21
C ASN A 696 37.27 -22.63 7.96
N SER A 697 36.46 -22.94 6.95
CA SER A 697 36.86 -23.55 5.68
C SER A 697 36.00 -22.97 4.58
N VAL A 698 36.61 -22.24 3.64
CA VAL A 698 35.89 -21.53 2.58
C VAL A 698 35.05 -22.50 1.74
N GLN A 699 35.57 -23.69 1.42
CA GLN A 699 34.85 -24.70 0.65
C GLN A 699 33.64 -25.26 1.42
N ARG A 700 33.77 -25.48 2.75
CA ARG A 700 32.64 -25.95 3.57
C ARG A 700 31.61 -24.85 3.76
N SER A 701 32.04 -23.62 4.03
CA SER A 701 31.16 -22.46 4.16
C SER A 701 30.38 -22.20 2.86
N LEU A 702 31.02 -22.36 1.70
CA LEU A 702 30.38 -22.33 0.38
C LEU A 702 29.29 -23.39 0.25
N TYR A 703 29.59 -24.65 0.59
CA TYR A 703 28.59 -25.70 0.54
C TYR A 703 27.38 -25.39 1.44
N GLU A 704 27.61 -25.10 2.72
CA GLU A 704 26.54 -24.86 3.69
C GLU A 704 25.69 -23.62 3.36
N GLY A 705 26.31 -22.53 2.90
CA GLY A 705 25.59 -21.30 2.57
C GLY A 705 24.65 -21.46 1.38
N PHE A 706 25.08 -22.22 0.37
CA PHE A 706 24.24 -22.54 -0.79
C PHE A 706 23.16 -23.57 -0.45
N CYS A 707 23.48 -24.58 0.37
CA CYS A 707 22.46 -25.50 0.89
C CYS A 707 21.39 -24.77 1.70
N LEU A 708 21.79 -23.85 2.58
CA LEU A 708 20.89 -23.02 3.37
C LEU A 708 19.93 -22.19 2.53
N SER A 709 20.38 -21.65 1.41
CA SER A 709 19.59 -20.70 0.62
C SER A 709 18.80 -21.35 -0.51
N PHE A 710 19.29 -22.46 -1.07
CA PHE A 710 18.70 -23.08 -2.26
C PHE A 710 18.03 -24.44 -2.02
N LEU A 711 18.31 -25.15 -0.91
CA LEU A 711 17.72 -26.48 -0.69
C LEU A 711 16.49 -26.46 0.21
N THR A 712 16.41 -25.52 1.15
CA THR A 712 15.43 -25.56 2.25
C THR A 712 13.98 -25.45 1.79
N GLN A 713 13.73 -24.76 0.67
CA GLN A 713 12.39 -24.56 0.12
C GLN A 713 11.90 -25.70 -0.79
N LEU A 714 12.76 -26.64 -1.16
CA LEU A 714 12.46 -27.71 -2.13
C LEU A 714 11.73 -28.89 -1.49
N ASP A 715 11.00 -29.63 -2.31
CA ASP A 715 10.45 -30.93 -1.91
C ASP A 715 11.53 -32.03 -1.88
N ARG A 716 11.19 -33.22 -1.34
CA ARG A 716 12.11 -34.36 -1.25
C ARG A 716 12.65 -34.84 -2.60
N SER A 717 11.90 -34.67 -3.69
CA SER A 717 12.32 -35.14 -5.02
C SER A 717 13.29 -34.16 -5.68
N SER A 718 13.07 -32.85 -5.52
CA SER A 718 13.92 -31.79 -6.09
C SER A 718 15.17 -31.51 -5.25
N HIS A 719 15.11 -31.73 -3.94
CA HIS A 719 16.24 -31.54 -3.02
C HIS A 719 17.56 -32.21 -3.50
N PRO A 720 17.61 -33.53 -3.82
CA PRO A 720 18.84 -34.18 -4.26
C PRO A 720 19.36 -33.64 -5.61
N VAL A 721 18.47 -33.16 -6.49
CA VAL A 721 18.85 -32.58 -7.79
C VAL A 721 19.69 -31.32 -7.59
N VAL A 722 19.20 -30.39 -6.75
CA VAL A 722 19.93 -29.15 -6.46
C VAL A 722 21.17 -29.42 -5.62
N GLN A 723 21.12 -30.38 -4.69
CA GLN A 723 22.30 -30.76 -3.91
C GLN A 723 23.44 -31.28 -4.80
N LYS A 724 23.10 -32.06 -5.84
CA LYS A 724 24.06 -32.50 -6.86
C LYS A 724 24.63 -31.32 -7.65
N LEU A 725 23.80 -30.34 -8.02
CA LEU A 725 24.26 -29.12 -8.71
C LEU A 725 25.24 -28.32 -7.85
N VAL A 726 24.98 -28.18 -6.54
CA VAL A 726 25.90 -27.52 -5.59
C VAL A 726 27.24 -28.25 -5.56
N CYS A 727 27.24 -29.58 -5.38
CA CYS A 727 28.47 -30.37 -5.38
C CYS A 727 29.25 -30.28 -6.70
N GLN A 728 28.54 -30.25 -7.84
CA GLN A 728 29.16 -30.20 -9.16
C GLN A 728 29.80 -28.83 -9.46
N HIS A 729 29.08 -27.73 -9.19
CA HIS A 729 29.51 -26.40 -9.62
C HIS A 729 30.26 -25.63 -8.54
N ILE A 730 29.86 -25.74 -7.27
CA ILE A 730 30.48 -25.01 -6.15
C ILE A 730 31.72 -25.75 -5.63
N LEU A 731 31.61 -27.06 -5.40
CA LEU A 731 32.73 -27.88 -4.92
C LEU A 731 33.59 -28.46 -6.05
N MET A 732 33.20 -28.26 -7.32
CA MET A 732 33.90 -28.81 -8.49
C MET A 732 34.12 -30.34 -8.39
N GLY A 733 33.19 -31.05 -7.74
CA GLY A 733 33.29 -32.50 -7.49
C GLY A 733 34.16 -32.93 -6.30
N ASN A 734 34.83 -32.01 -5.59
CA ASN A 734 35.68 -32.34 -4.45
C ASN A 734 34.89 -32.42 -3.12
N THR A 735 34.33 -33.59 -2.83
CA THR A 735 33.54 -33.83 -1.62
C THR A 735 34.36 -34.18 -0.37
N LYS A 736 35.70 -34.13 -0.44
CA LYS A 736 36.57 -34.48 0.70
C LYS A 736 36.33 -33.58 1.92
N CYS A 737 36.05 -32.29 1.70
CA CYS A 737 35.74 -31.33 2.75
C CYS A 737 34.45 -31.66 3.53
N LEU A 738 33.55 -32.47 2.96
CA LEU A 738 32.30 -32.83 3.61
C LEU A 738 32.48 -33.92 4.69
N LYS A 739 33.59 -34.66 4.65
CA LYS A 739 33.90 -35.75 5.58
C LYS A 739 34.41 -35.26 6.94
N HIS A 740 34.92 -34.04 7.00
CA HIS A 740 35.40 -33.45 8.26
C HIS A 740 34.23 -32.76 8.98
N PRO A 741 34.08 -32.95 10.30
CA PRO A 741 33.06 -32.26 11.08
C PRO A 741 33.33 -30.76 11.11
N ILE A 742 32.27 -29.97 11.27
CA ILE A 742 32.39 -28.52 11.41
C ILE A 742 33.08 -28.23 12.75
N PRO A 743 34.14 -27.39 12.79
CA PRO A 743 34.82 -27.08 14.03
C PRO A 743 33.90 -26.32 14.99
N ALA A 744 34.02 -26.61 16.30
CA ALA A 744 33.26 -25.92 17.32
C ALA A 744 33.59 -24.42 17.34
N PRO A 745 32.60 -23.52 17.47
CA PRO A 745 32.84 -22.09 17.59
C PRO A 745 33.68 -21.76 18.83
N SER A 746 34.65 -20.85 18.69
CA SER A 746 35.44 -20.37 19.82
C SER A 746 34.70 -19.27 20.58
N GLY A 747 34.56 -19.41 21.90
CA GLY A 747 34.16 -18.31 22.80
C GLY A 747 32.70 -18.28 23.26
N GLN A 748 31.82 -19.19 22.82
CA GLN A 748 30.45 -19.31 23.36
C GLN A 748 30.08 -20.78 23.61
N PRO A 749 29.29 -21.08 24.66
CA PRO A 749 28.77 -22.43 24.87
C PRO A 749 27.83 -22.79 23.73
N CYS A 750 28.08 -23.92 23.07
CA CYS A 750 27.29 -24.42 21.96
C CYS A 750 26.99 -25.90 22.15
N VAL A 751 25.83 -26.33 21.67
CA VAL A 751 25.39 -27.72 21.67
C VAL A 751 25.44 -28.24 20.24
N GLU A 752 26.01 -29.42 20.05
CA GLU A 752 26.04 -30.09 18.75
C GLU A 752 24.69 -30.76 18.49
N VAL A 753 24.08 -30.43 17.35
CA VAL A 753 22.81 -31.02 16.90
C VAL A 753 22.94 -31.42 15.43
N GLU A 754 22.86 -32.72 15.14
CA GLU A 754 22.93 -33.28 13.77
C GLU A 754 24.14 -32.75 12.94
N GLY A 755 25.29 -32.54 13.60
CA GLY A 755 26.53 -32.06 12.98
C GLY A 755 26.65 -30.52 12.84
N TYR A 756 25.73 -29.76 13.44
CA TYR A 756 25.76 -28.30 13.48
C TYR A 756 25.83 -27.78 14.92
N TRP A 757 26.50 -26.64 15.11
CA TRP A 757 26.67 -26.03 16.44
C TRP A 757 25.62 -24.95 16.67
N VAL A 758 24.76 -25.15 17.68
CA VAL A 758 23.72 -24.19 18.07
C VAL A 758 24.11 -23.52 19.38
N SER A 759 23.97 -22.20 19.46
CA SER A 759 24.26 -21.42 20.67
C SER A 759 23.39 -21.88 21.85
N GLN A 760 24.03 -22.20 22.98
CA GLN A 760 23.34 -22.60 24.20
C GLN A 760 22.65 -21.39 24.84
N GLY A 761 21.43 -21.60 25.34
CA GLY A 761 20.67 -20.59 26.08
C GLY A 761 21.00 -20.56 27.58
N GLU A 762 20.19 -19.84 28.35
CA GLU A 762 20.39 -19.66 29.80
C GLU A 762 19.84 -20.82 30.63
N MET A 763 18.93 -21.61 30.08
CA MET A 763 18.39 -22.78 30.75
C MET A 763 19.33 -23.98 30.57
N GLU A 764 19.23 -24.97 31.47
CA GLU A 764 19.97 -26.20 31.32
C GLU A 764 19.47 -26.99 30.10
N PRO A 765 20.36 -27.41 29.18
CA PRO A 765 19.99 -28.26 28.06
C PRO A 765 19.39 -29.58 28.53
N ALA A 766 18.17 -29.88 28.09
CA ALA A 766 17.48 -31.11 28.43
C ALA A 766 16.98 -31.81 27.18
N LEU A 767 17.34 -33.09 27.02
CA LEU A 767 16.80 -33.94 25.97
C LEU A 767 15.53 -34.60 26.48
N ASP A 768 14.40 -34.32 25.84
CA ASP A 768 13.15 -35.02 26.11
C ASP A 768 13.20 -36.43 25.48
N PRO A 769 13.28 -37.51 26.28
CA PRO A 769 13.37 -38.87 25.76
C PRO A 769 12.06 -39.34 25.12
N SER A 770 10.94 -38.62 25.33
CA SER A 770 9.64 -38.97 24.74
C SER A 770 9.50 -38.52 23.27
N TYR A 771 10.38 -37.63 22.81
CA TYR A 771 10.39 -37.15 21.44
C TYR A 771 11.21 -38.07 20.52
N ILE A 772 10.52 -38.77 19.63
CA ILE A 772 11.13 -39.79 18.77
C ILE A 772 11.70 -39.17 17.50
N LEU A 773 13.02 -39.26 17.33
CA LEU A 773 13.74 -38.78 16.15
C LEU A 773 13.82 -39.88 15.08
N THR A 774 12.80 -39.97 14.24
CA THR A 774 12.79 -40.85 13.05
C THR A 774 13.67 -40.28 11.93
N THR A 775 13.92 -41.07 10.87
CA THR A 775 14.81 -40.68 9.78
C THR A 775 14.38 -39.36 9.12
N SER A 776 13.09 -39.20 8.76
CA SER A 776 12.60 -37.95 8.16
C SER A 776 12.67 -36.78 9.15
N VAL A 777 12.37 -37.00 10.44
CA VAL A 777 12.46 -35.96 11.46
C VAL A 777 13.90 -35.51 11.69
N LYS A 778 14.88 -36.43 11.64
CA LYS A 778 16.30 -36.09 11.71
C LYS A 778 16.78 -35.25 10.53
N LEU A 779 16.27 -35.52 9.32
CA LEU A 779 16.57 -34.67 8.15
C LEU A 779 16.02 -33.25 8.34
N ASN A 780 14.76 -33.12 8.79
CA ASN A 780 14.17 -31.82 9.10
C ASN A 780 14.92 -31.10 10.24
N LEU A 781 15.34 -31.85 11.27
CA LEU A 781 16.13 -31.33 12.39
C LEU A 781 17.49 -30.83 11.92
N ARG A 782 18.14 -31.58 11.02
CA ARG A 782 19.42 -31.19 10.44
C ARG A 782 19.31 -29.89 9.64
N ASP A 783 18.27 -29.74 8.84
CA ASP A 783 18.05 -28.52 8.06
C ASP A 783 17.66 -27.33 8.95
N LEU A 784 16.85 -27.56 9.99
CA LEU A 784 16.57 -26.55 11.01
C LEU A 784 17.83 -26.13 11.78
N ALA A 785 18.65 -27.09 12.22
CA ALA A 785 19.91 -26.84 12.91
C ALA A 785 20.91 -26.09 12.02
N ARG A 786 20.98 -26.42 10.72
CA ARG A 786 21.76 -25.65 9.74
C ARG A 786 21.33 -24.18 9.74
N VAL A 787 20.03 -23.90 9.67
CA VAL A 787 19.52 -22.51 9.60
C VAL A 787 19.77 -21.76 10.90
N VAL A 788 19.54 -22.39 12.05
CA VAL A 788 19.72 -21.78 13.38
C VAL A 788 21.20 -21.50 13.66
N SER A 789 22.09 -22.42 13.29
CA SER A 789 23.55 -22.25 13.42
C SER A 789 24.09 -21.14 12.52
N ALA A 790 23.42 -20.88 11.38
CA ALA A 790 23.89 -19.94 10.38
C ALA A 790 23.71 -18.46 10.74
N GLY A 791 22.93 -18.14 11.78
CA GLY A 791 22.75 -16.77 12.23
C GLY A 791 21.28 -16.45 12.53
N THR A 792 20.93 -15.18 12.47
CA THR A 792 19.64 -14.66 12.98
C THR A 792 18.54 -14.61 11.92
N HIS A 793 18.59 -15.51 10.94
CA HIS A 793 17.61 -15.55 9.86
C HIS A 793 16.22 -15.95 10.41
N PRO A 794 15.15 -15.21 10.08
CA PRO A 794 13.79 -15.67 10.35
C PRO A 794 13.50 -16.97 9.60
N VAL A 795 12.84 -17.92 10.25
CA VAL A 795 12.55 -19.25 9.68
C VAL A 795 11.04 -19.41 9.51
N LEU A 796 10.60 -19.81 8.32
CA LEU A 796 9.20 -20.14 8.05
C LEU A 796 9.09 -21.63 7.76
N ILE A 797 8.39 -22.37 8.62
CA ILE A 797 8.16 -23.81 8.43
C ILE A 797 6.73 -24.02 7.93
N GLN A 798 6.62 -24.65 6.76
CA GLN A 798 5.35 -24.97 6.13
C GLN A 798 5.19 -26.48 5.98
N GLY A 799 3.97 -26.99 6.18
CA GLY A 799 3.68 -28.41 6.05
C GLY A 799 2.26 -28.74 6.50
N GLU A 800 1.82 -30.00 6.35
CA GLU A 800 0.48 -30.42 6.80
C GLU A 800 0.29 -30.27 8.32
N THR A 801 -0.96 -30.33 8.77
CA THR A 801 -1.25 -30.29 10.21
C THR A 801 -0.64 -31.51 10.90
N SER A 802 -0.08 -31.28 12.10
CA SER A 802 0.41 -32.37 12.98
C SER A 802 1.66 -33.13 12.51
N VAL A 803 2.40 -32.65 11.51
CA VAL A 803 3.72 -33.20 11.10
C VAL A 803 4.87 -32.83 12.06
N GLY A 804 4.58 -32.15 13.16
CA GLY A 804 5.57 -31.81 14.19
C GLY A 804 6.33 -30.49 13.99
N LYS A 805 5.81 -29.54 13.22
CA LYS A 805 6.45 -28.23 12.96
C LYS A 805 6.83 -27.49 14.24
N THR A 806 5.83 -27.17 15.07
CA THR A 806 6.00 -26.44 16.34
C THR A 806 6.75 -27.28 17.36
N SER A 807 6.47 -28.58 17.44
CA SER A 807 7.11 -29.48 18.41
C SER A 807 8.60 -29.66 18.17
N LEU A 808 9.05 -29.68 16.91
CA LEU A 808 10.48 -29.79 16.58
C LEU A 808 11.26 -28.55 17.01
N ILE A 809 10.68 -27.35 16.83
CA ILE A 809 11.29 -26.09 17.30
C ILE A 809 11.38 -26.09 18.83
N CYS A 810 10.31 -26.43 19.53
CA CYS A 810 10.30 -26.48 21.00
C CYS A 810 11.30 -27.52 21.53
N TRP A 811 11.39 -28.69 20.89
CA TRP A 811 12.34 -29.72 21.24
C TRP A 811 13.78 -29.21 21.06
N LEU A 812 14.10 -28.58 19.92
CA LEU A 812 15.42 -28.01 19.66
C LEU A 812 15.78 -26.90 20.67
N ALA A 813 14.81 -26.04 21.03
CA ALA A 813 15.02 -24.99 22.02
C ALA A 813 15.36 -25.58 23.40
N THR A 814 14.60 -26.60 23.83
CA THR A 814 14.83 -27.30 25.12
C THR A 814 16.16 -28.04 25.12
N ALA A 815 16.48 -28.75 24.02
CA ALA A 815 17.75 -29.47 23.84
C ALA A 815 18.97 -28.55 23.83
N THR A 816 18.79 -27.25 23.59
CA THR A 816 19.85 -26.24 23.54
C THR A 816 19.79 -25.25 24.72
N GLY A 817 18.86 -25.43 25.67
CA GLY A 817 18.71 -24.54 26.82
C GLY A 817 18.12 -23.15 26.48
N ASN A 818 17.55 -22.97 25.29
CA ASN A 818 16.96 -21.71 24.85
C ASN A 818 15.48 -21.59 25.27
N GLN A 819 15.11 -20.46 25.86
CA GLN A 819 13.71 -20.19 26.22
C GLN A 819 12.90 -19.91 24.97
N CYS A 820 11.78 -20.62 24.82
CA CYS A 820 10.90 -20.53 23.66
C CYS A 820 9.50 -20.10 24.08
N VAL A 821 8.99 -19.03 23.47
CA VAL A 821 7.64 -18.51 23.67
C VAL A 821 6.83 -18.65 22.37
N ARG A 822 5.52 -18.82 22.48
CA ARG A 822 4.64 -19.06 21.33
C ARG A 822 3.46 -18.09 21.33
N ILE A 823 3.21 -17.48 20.17
CA ILE A 823 1.99 -16.73 19.86
C ILE A 823 1.22 -17.54 18.83
N ASN A 824 -0.07 -17.80 19.06
CA ASN A 824 -0.92 -18.55 18.15
C ASN A 824 -1.87 -17.60 17.42
N ASN A 825 -1.73 -17.47 16.09
CA ASN A 825 -2.53 -16.54 15.32
C ASN A 825 -3.90 -17.11 14.94
N HIS A 826 -4.88 -16.23 14.90
CA HIS A 826 -6.22 -16.44 14.37
C HIS A 826 -6.68 -15.18 13.63
N GLU A 827 -7.82 -15.26 12.94
CA GLU A 827 -8.34 -14.17 12.09
C GLU A 827 -8.59 -12.86 12.85
N HIS A 828 -8.69 -12.91 14.18
CA HIS A 828 -8.92 -11.75 15.05
C HIS A 828 -7.72 -11.41 15.94
N THR A 829 -6.52 -11.90 15.63
CA THR A 829 -5.32 -11.59 16.43
C THR A 829 -5.01 -10.10 16.35
N ASP A 830 -4.96 -9.43 17.49
CA ASP A 830 -4.65 -8.01 17.56
C ASP A 830 -3.14 -7.78 17.71
N ILE A 831 -2.64 -6.67 17.19
CA ILE A 831 -1.26 -6.22 17.38
C ILE A 831 -0.90 -6.04 18.86
N GLN A 832 -1.88 -5.77 19.71
CA GLN A 832 -1.71 -5.68 21.17
C GLN A 832 -1.24 -7.00 21.80
N GLU A 833 -1.57 -8.16 21.22
CA GLU A 833 -1.07 -9.46 21.72
C GLU A 833 0.45 -9.61 21.51
N TYR A 834 0.97 -8.96 20.46
CA TYR A 834 2.40 -8.95 20.13
C TYR A 834 3.14 -7.88 20.95
N ILE A 835 2.67 -6.64 20.85
CA ILE A 835 3.38 -5.45 21.30
C ILE A 835 3.04 -5.12 22.75
N GLY A 836 1.81 -5.38 23.19
CA GLY A 836 1.32 -5.02 24.53
C GLY A 836 0.20 -3.99 24.49
N CYS A 837 -0.36 -3.71 25.65
CA CYS A 837 -1.44 -2.74 25.83
C CYS A 837 -1.29 -1.96 27.15
N TYR A 838 -2.03 -0.86 27.27
CA TYR A 838 -2.13 -0.14 28.53
C TYR A 838 -3.09 -0.86 29.48
N SER A 839 -2.60 -1.24 30.65
CA SER A 839 -3.38 -1.82 31.73
C SER A 839 -3.29 -0.94 32.97
N SER A 840 -4.36 -0.87 33.76
CA SER A 840 -4.32 -0.17 35.05
C SER A 840 -3.47 -0.96 36.05
N ASP A 841 -2.57 -0.26 36.73
CA ASP A 841 -1.85 -0.80 37.89
C ASP A 841 -2.76 -0.89 39.12
N ASP A 842 -2.24 -1.45 40.21
CA ASP A 842 -2.95 -1.59 41.49
C ASP A 842 -3.44 -0.25 42.09
N ARG A 843 -2.97 0.88 41.55
CA ARG A 843 -3.34 2.25 41.94
C ARG A 843 -4.28 2.92 40.93
N GLY A 844 -4.74 2.19 39.92
CA GLY A 844 -5.64 2.69 38.86
C GLY A 844 -4.95 3.54 37.80
N LYS A 845 -3.61 3.62 37.78
CA LYS A 845 -2.85 4.35 36.76
C LYS A 845 -2.60 3.45 35.55
N LEU A 846 -2.87 3.95 34.36
CA LEU A 846 -2.56 3.24 33.12
C LEU A 846 -1.03 3.14 32.94
N VAL A 847 -0.53 1.91 32.88
CA VAL A 847 0.87 1.57 32.61
C VAL A 847 0.91 0.68 31.37
N PHE A 848 1.85 0.96 30.47
CA PHE A 848 2.06 0.13 29.29
C PHE A 848 2.70 -1.20 29.71
N LYS A 849 2.00 -2.31 29.47
CA LYS A 849 2.51 -3.66 29.72
C LYS A 849 2.99 -4.23 28.39
N GLU A 850 4.30 -4.46 28.30
CA GLU A 850 4.93 -5.03 27.11
C GLU A 850 4.35 -6.43 26.78
N GLY A 851 4.13 -6.67 25.50
CA GLY A 851 3.66 -7.94 24.95
C GLY A 851 4.78 -8.97 24.79
N VAL A 852 4.39 -10.19 24.42
CA VAL A 852 5.29 -11.35 24.36
C VAL A 852 6.41 -11.16 23.34
N LEU A 853 6.15 -10.47 22.23
CA LEU A 853 7.17 -10.21 21.21
C LEU A 853 8.26 -9.27 21.75
N ILE A 854 7.88 -8.18 22.41
CA ILE A 854 8.84 -7.23 22.97
C ILE A 854 9.72 -7.91 24.02
N ASP A 855 9.10 -8.66 24.94
CA ASP A 855 9.83 -9.35 26.00
C ASP A 855 10.86 -10.32 25.42
N ALA A 856 10.45 -11.12 24.42
CA ALA A 856 11.34 -12.03 23.72
C ALA A 856 12.48 -11.31 22.99
N MET A 857 12.19 -10.18 22.34
CA MET A 857 13.20 -9.37 21.65
C MET A 857 14.25 -8.80 22.60
N ARG A 858 13.85 -8.30 23.79
CA ARG A 858 14.77 -7.73 24.77
C ARG A 858 15.62 -8.81 25.45
N LYS A 859 15.01 -9.93 25.87
CA LYS A 859 15.68 -11.00 26.61
C LYS A 859 16.43 -12.01 25.72
N GLY A 860 16.17 -11.97 24.41
CA GLY A 860 16.80 -12.87 23.44
C GLY A 860 16.20 -14.27 23.42
N TYR A 861 14.91 -14.39 23.73
CA TYR A 861 14.18 -15.64 23.64
C TYR A 861 13.89 -16.02 22.20
N TRP A 862 13.58 -17.30 21.97
CA TRP A 862 13.04 -17.77 20.71
C TRP A 862 11.54 -17.54 20.70
N ILE A 863 11.00 -17.03 19.60
CA ILE A 863 9.55 -16.85 19.44
C ILE A 863 9.02 -17.67 18.28
N ILE A 864 7.89 -18.34 18.49
CA ILE A 864 7.15 -19.05 17.45
C ILE A 864 5.85 -18.30 17.17
N LEU A 865 5.68 -17.87 15.92
CA LEU A 865 4.44 -17.32 15.38
C LEU A 865 3.68 -18.44 14.68
N ASP A 866 2.74 -19.06 15.40
CA ASP A 866 1.97 -20.20 14.92
C ASP A 866 0.79 -19.74 14.06
N GLU A 867 0.45 -20.52 13.03
CA GLU A 867 -0.58 -20.22 12.02
C GLU A 867 -0.47 -18.79 11.42
N LEU A 868 0.75 -18.36 11.03
CA LEU A 868 1.01 -16.99 10.58
C LEU A 868 0.11 -16.50 9.43
N ASN A 869 -0.38 -17.41 8.58
CA ASN A 869 -1.29 -17.07 7.48
C ASN A 869 -2.75 -16.79 7.89
N LEU A 870 -3.08 -16.94 9.17
CA LEU A 870 -4.33 -16.45 9.75
C LEU A 870 -4.18 -15.03 10.32
N ALA A 871 -2.95 -14.54 10.50
CA ALA A 871 -2.71 -13.23 11.08
C ALA A 871 -3.33 -12.11 10.20
N PRO A 872 -3.94 -11.10 10.81
CA PRO A 872 -4.40 -9.90 10.13
C PRO A 872 -3.25 -9.11 9.45
N THR A 873 -3.59 -8.33 8.43
CA THR A 873 -2.60 -7.64 7.58
C THR A 873 -1.76 -6.62 8.36
N ASP A 874 -2.37 -5.92 9.31
CA ASP A 874 -1.73 -4.96 10.22
C ASP A 874 -0.68 -5.63 11.12
N VAL A 875 -0.94 -6.83 11.62
CA VAL A 875 0.06 -7.63 12.37
C VAL A 875 1.24 -7.99 11.48
N LEU A 876 0.98 -8.50 10.27
CA LEU A 876 2.03 -8.83 9.30
C LEU A 876 2.84 -7.59 8.92
N GLU A 877 2.18 -6.44 8.81
CA GLU A 877 2.82 -5.16 8.51
C GLU A 877 3.76 -4.70 9.61
N ALA A 878 3.37 -4.85 10.89
CA ALA A 878 4.20 -4.49 12.03
C ALA A 878 5.49 -5.32 12.12
N LEU A 879 5.41 -6.61 11.75
CA LEU A 879 6.55 -7.54 11.77
C LEU A 879 7.61 -7.24 10.69
N ASN A 880 7.27 -6.48 9.65
CA ASN A 880 8.15 -6.23 8.52
C ASN A 880 9.54 -5.68 8.89
N ARG A 881 9.60 -4.70 9.81
CA ARG A 881 10.87 -4.09 10.23
C ARG A 881 11.74 -5.06 11.03
N LEU A 882 11.11 -5.97 11.76
CA LEU A 882 11.78 -7.00 12.54
C LEU A 882 12.37 -8.09 11.64
N LEU A 883 11.70 -8.39 10.52
CA LEU A 883 12.11 -9.41 9.55
C LEU A 883 13.16 -8.93 8.54
N ASP A 884 13.33 -7.61 8.38
CA ASP A 884 14.41 -7.03 7.55
C ASP A 884 15.76 -7.05 8.31
N ASP A 885 16.87 -6.75 7.60
CA ASP A 885 18.25 -6.83 8.14
C ASP A 885 18.49 -5.96 9.40
N ASN A 886 17.63 -4.96 9.66
CA ASN A 886 17.75 -4.06 10.82
C ASN A 886 17.41 -4.77 12.15
N ARG A 887 16.52 -5.78 12.14
CA ARG A 887 16.03 -6.51 13.32
C ARG A 887 15.49 -5.57 14.42
N GLU A 888 14.62 -4.63 14.05
CA GLU A 888 14.02 -3.66 14.98
C GLU A 888 12.50 -3.64 14.91
N LEU A 889 11.86 -3.32 16.03
CA LEU A 889 10.42 -3.09 16.14
C LEU A 889 10.18 -1.66 16.63
N PHE A 890 9.30 -0.92 15.97
CA PHE A 890 8.86 0.40 16.44
C PHE A 890 7.51 0.28 17.13
N VAL A 891 7.44 0.77 18.37
CA VAL A 891 6.23 0.73 19.21
C VAL A 891 5.61 2.12 19.22
N ALA A 892 4.43 2.27 18.62
CA ALA A 892 3.79 3.57 18.48
C ALA A 892 3.28 4.12 19.84
N GLU A 893 2.90 3.21 20.74
CA GLU A 893 2.34 3.50 22.05
C GLU A 893 3.35 4.14 23.01
N THR A 894 4.63 3.77 22.89
CA THR A 894 5.75 4.26 23.71
C THR A 894 6.73 5.14 22.92
N GLN A 895 6.59 5.21 21.60
CA GLN A 895 7.51 5.87 20.66
C GLN A 895 8.95 5.34 20.74
N GLU A 896 9.13 4.08 21.18
CA GLU A 896 10.45 3.43 21.28
C GLU A 896 10.76 2.56 20.05
N VAL A 897 12.03 2.51 19.67
CA VAL A 897 12.56 1.52 18.71
C VAL A 897 13.34 0.47 19.48
N ILE A 898 12.86 -0.77 19.45
CA ILE A 898 13.44 -1.90 20.17
C ILE A 898 14.29 -2.70 19.19
N LYS A 899 15.59 -2.82 19.46
CA LYS A 899 16.51 -3.70 18.72
C LYS A 899 16.45 -5.12 19.26
N ALA A 900 16.32 -6.10 18.38
CA ALA A 900 16.31 -7.51 18.79
C ALA A 900 17.68 -7.94 19.33
N HIS A 901 17.67 -8.64 20.46
CA HIS A 901 18.88 -9.22 21.05
C HIS A 901 19.58 -10.19 20.08
N PRO A 902 20.92 -10.32 20.09
CA PRO A 902 21.65 -11.25 19.20
C PRO A 902 21.17 -12.71 19.26
N ARG A 903 20.78 -13.20 20.44
CA ARG A 903 20.21 -14.55 20.64
C ARG A 903 18.75 -14.71 20.20
N PHE A 904 18.02 -13.61 19.97
CA PHE A 904 16.62 -13.67 19.54
C PHE A 904 16.49 -14.38 18.19
N LYS A 905 15.64 -15.40 18.13
CA LYS A 905 15.30 -16.13 16.90
C LYS A 905 13.80 -16.10 16.68
N LEU A 906 13.39 -15.85 15.45
CA LEU A 906 11.99 -15.83 15.04
C LEU A 906 11.70 -17.04 14.16
N PHE A 907 10.74 -17.84 14.60
CA PHE A 907 10.17 -18.94 13.85
C PHE A 907 8.71 -18.61 13.53
N ALA A 908 8.28 -18.96 12.33
CA ALA A 908 6.90 -18.91 11.92
C ALA A 908 6.48 -20.29 11.42
N THR A 909 5.27 -20.72 11.76
CA THR A 909 4.71 -21.98 11.29
C THR A 909 3.38 -21.72 10.59
N GLN A 910 3.14 -22.41 9.48
CA GLN A 910 1.85 -22.33 8.80
C GLN A 910 1.50 -23.64 8.08
N ASN A 911 0.21 -23.82 7.80
CA ASN A 911 -0.25 -24.86 6.89
C ASN A 911 -0.43 -24.28 5.48
N PRO A 912 -0.23 -25.09 4.42
CA PRO A 912 -0.42 -24.63 3.05
C PRO A 912 -1.85 -24.09 2.80
N PRO A 913 -2.01 -23.01 2.02
CA PRO A 913 -3.31 -22.44 1.69
C PRO A 913 -4.14 -23.37 0.78
N GLY A 914 -5.46 -23.21 0.77
CA GLY A 914 -6.39 -23.96 -0.10
C GLY A 914 -6.94 -25.25 0.51
N LEU A 915 -6.09 -26.09 1.13
CA LEU A 915 -6.53 -27.35 1.77
C LEU A 915 -7.37 -27.13 3.04
N TYR A 916 -7.25 -25.94 3.63
CA TYR A 916 -7.89 -25.58 4.87
C TYR A 916 -8.50 -24.17 4.78
N GLY A 917 -9.74 -24.01 5.26
CA GLY A 917 -10.44 -22.72 5.23
C GLY A 917 -9.76 -21.63 6.05
N GLY A 918 -10.00 -20.37 5.66
CA GLY A 918 -9.55 -19.15 6.36
C GLY A 918 -8.08 -18.76 6.17
N ARG A 919 -7.26 -19.61 5.56
CA ARG A 919 -5.81 -19.37 5.39
C ARG A 919 -5.49 -18.54 4.17
N LYS A 920 -4.87 -17.38 4.38
CA LYS A 920 -4.47 -16.45 3.32
C LYS A 920 -3.15 -16.89 2.67
N VAL A 921 -2.96 -16.54 1.41
CA VAL A 921 -1.65 -16.69 0.76
C VAL A 921 -0.79 -15.51 1.19
N LEU A 922 0.31 -15.78 1.92
CA LEU A 922 1.27 -14.73 2.25
C LEU A 922 1.91 -14.16 0.98
N SER A 923 2.07 -12.82 0.95
CA SER A 923 2.71 -12.15 -0.18
C SER A 923 4.14 -12.66 -0.39
N ARG A 924 4.58 -12.75 -1.65
CA ARG A 924 5.92 -13.23 -2.00
C ARG A 924 7.01 -12.37 -1.35
N ALA A 925 6.85 -11.06 -1.36
CA ALA A 925 7.79 -10.13 -0.73
C ALA A 925 7.95 -10.38 0.78
N PHE A 926 6.87 -10.74 1.48
CA PHE A 926 6.92 -11.09 2.90
C PHE A 926 7.61 -12.44 3.13
N ARG A 927 7.25 -13.45 2.33
CA ARG A 927 7.88 -14.78 2.33
C ARG A 927 9.39 -14.75 2.05
N ASN A 928 9.82 -13.93 1.10
CA ASN A 928 11.24 -13.73 0.75
C ASN A 928 12.13 -13.21 1.90
N ARG A 929 11.56 -12.78 3.03
CA ARG A 929 12.33 -12.41 4.25
C ARG A 929 12.67 -13.61 5.13
N PHE A 930 11.99 -14.72 4.95
CA PHE A 930 12.23 -15.96 5.69
C PHE A 930 13.20 -16.88 4.94
N VAL A 931 13.82 -17.79 5.68
CA VAL A 931 14.31 -19.06 5.14
C VAL A 931 13.16 -20.05 5.26
N GLU A 932 12.61 -20.47 4.13
CA GLU A 932 11.49 -21.41 4.09
C GLU A 932 12.00 -22.84 4.24
N LEU A 933 11.33 -23.62 5.11
CA LEU A 933 11.50 -25.05 5.30
C LEU A 933 10.16 -25.75 5.05
N HIS A 934 10.18 -26.83 4.27
CA HIS A 934 9.00 -27.64 4.01
C HIS A 934 9.07 -28.97 4.75
N PHE A 935 8.03 -29.27 5.53
CA PHE A 935 7.89 -30.53 6.25
C PHE A 935 6.82 -31.36 5.57
N ASP A 936 7.25 -32.41 4.89
CA ASP A 936 6.33 -33.37 4.28
C ASP A 936 5.66 -34.25 5.33
N GLU A 937 4.66 -35.01 4.88
CA GLU A 937 4.05 -36.07 5.67
C GLU A 937 5.07 -37.11 6.13
N LEU A 938 4.84 -37.61 7.34
CA LEU A 938 5.62 -38.70 7.91
C LEU A 938 5.28 -40.01 7.19
N PRO A 939 6.29 -40.78 6.72
CA PRO A 939 6.06 -42.11 6.16
C PRO A 939 5.34 -43.03 7.15
N SER A 940 4.54 -43.97 6.64
CA SER A 940 3.77 -44.91 7.48
C SER A 940 4.65 -45.74 8.40
N GLU A 941 5.82 -46.19 7.94
CA GLU A 941 6.78 -46.95 8.74
C GLU A 941 7.36 -46.13 9.91
N GLU A 942 7.58 -44.83 9.68
CA GLU A 942 8.02 -43.93 10.74
C GLU A 942 6.92 -43.68 11.76
N LEU A 943 5.65 -43.56 11.33
CA LEU A 943 4.51 -43.47 12.23
C LEU A 943 4.37 -44.72 13.11
N GLU A 944 4.53 -45.92 12.54
CA GLU A 944 4.52 -47.17 13.31
C GLU A 944 5.63 -47.20 14.36
N THR A 945 6.83 -46.71 14.00
CA THR A 945 7.97 -46.59 14.92
C THR A 945 7.65 -45.62 16.07
N ILE A 946 7.06 -44.47 15.76
CA ILE A 946 6.68 -43.48 16.79
C ILE A 946 5.62 -44.07 17.73
N LEU A 947 4.58 -44.73 17.21
CA LEU A 947 3.54 -45.36 18.02
C LEU A 947 4.12 -46.44 18.96
N ASN A 948 5.02 -47.28 18.45
CA ASN A 948 5.66 -48.32 19.23
C ASN A 948 6.53 -47.74 20.36
N GLN A 949 7.35 -46.74 20.05
CA GLN A 949 8.30 -46.19 21.05
C GLN A 949 7.63 -45.23 22.03
N ARG A 950 6.81 -44.29 21.55
CA ARG A 950 6.18 -43.26 22.38
C ARG A 950 4.99 -43.80 23.17
N CYS A 951 4.11 -44.55 22.49
CA CYS A 951 2.87 -45.05 23.09
C CYS A 951 3.01 -46.49 23.63
N ARG A 952 4.19 -47.12 23.50
CA ARG A 952 4.47 -48.50 23.95
C ARG A 952 3.51 -49.54 23.37
N LEU A 953 2.99 -49.28 22.17
CA LEU A 953 2.07 -50.19 21.47
C LEU A 953 2.84 -51.31 20.77
N PRO A 954 2.39 -52.57 20.84
CA PRO A 954 2.99 -53.66 20.08
C PRO A 954 3.03 -53.35 18.57
N PRO A 955 4.10 -53.75 17.84
CA PRO A 955 4.23 -53.47 16.41
C PRO A 955 3.03 -53.92 15.57
N SER A 956 2.46 -55.09 15.89
CA SER A 956 1.27 -55.62 15.21
C SER A 956 0.03 -54.73 15.35
N TYR A 957 -0.10 -53.99 16.45
CA TYR A 957 -1.19 -53.05 16.69
C TYR A 957 -0.89 -51.72 15.99
N CYS A 958 0.35 -51.24 16.05
CA CYS A 958 0.80 -50.04 15.32
C CYS A 958 0.45 -50.12 13.83
N THR A 959 0.80 -51.23 13.16
CA THR A 959 0.49 -51.44 11.74
C THR A 959 -1.02 -51.43 11.47
N LYS A 960 -1.87 -51.94 12.39
CA LYS A 960 -3.33 -51.91 12.23
C LYS A 960 -3.87 -50.48 12.32
N LEU A 961 -3.44 -49.72 13.33
CA LEU A 961 -3.87 -48.33 13.53
C LEU A 961 -3.48 -47.46 12.33
N VAL A 962 -2.24 -47.59 11.84
CA VAL A 962 -1.76 -46.84 10.66
C VAL A 962 -2.50 -47.26 9.39
N LYS A 963 -2.80 -48.55 9.19
CA LYS A 963 -3.61 -49.01 8.05
C LYS A 963 -5.02 -48.44 8.06
N VAL A 964 -5.69 -48.43 9.23
CA VAL A 964 -7.01 -47.79 9.38
C VAL A 964 -6.93 -46.32 9.00
N MET A 965 -5.90 -45.60 9.48
CA MET A 965 -5.71 -44.19 9.13
C MET A 965 -5.56 -43.98 7.62
N LEU A 966 -4.71 -44.76 6.97
CA LEU A 966 -4.46 -44.64 5.53
C LEU A 966 -5.70 -44.98 4.69
N ASP A 967 -6.47 -46.00 5.07
CA ASP A 967 -7.69 -46.38 4.35
C ASP A 967 -8.76 -45.28 4.48
N LEU A 968 -8.98 -44.76 5.70
CA LEU A 968 -9.90 -43.65 5.94
C LEU A 968 -9.49 -42.38 5.18
N GLN A 969 -8.20 -42.04 5.17
CA GLN A 969 -7.70 -40.89 4.41
C GLN A 969 -7.83 -41.09 2.89
N SER A 970 -7.60 -42.31 2.39
CA SER A 970 -7.78 -42.65 0.97
C SER A 970 -9.24 -42.51 0.53
N LEU A 971 -10.17 -43.05 1.31
CA LEU A 971 -11.61 -42.93 1.06
C LEU A 971 -12.05 -41.46 1.01
N ARG A 972 -11.50 -40.60 1.88
CA ARG A 972 -11.81 -39.16 1.86
C ARG A 972 -11.30 -38.45 0.61
N ARG A 973 -10.13 -38.84 0.09
CA ARG A 973 -9.59 -38.26 -1.16
C ARG A 973 -10.46 -38.61 -2.37
N GLY A 974 -11.16 -39.74 -2.36
CA GLY A 974 -12.07 -40.17 -3.42
C GLY A 974 -13.45 -39.51 -3.40
N SER A 975 -13.90 -38.98 -2.25
CA SER A 975 -15.19 -38.29 -2.09
C SER A 975 -15.00 -36.75 -2.14
N SER A 976 -15.38 -36.10 -3.24
CA SER A 976 -15.18 -34.65 -3.41
C SER A 976 -16.10 -33.80 -2.50
N VAL A 977 -15.58 -32.67 -1.98
CA VAL A 977 -15.99 -31.27 -2.27
C VAL A 977 -15.69 -30.28 -1.12
N PHE A 978 -15.77 -30.59 0.20
CA PHE A 978 -15.73 -29.49 1.21
C PHE A 978 -14.96 -29.66 2.53
N ALA A 979 -14.48 -30.85 2.92
CA ALA A 979 -13.65 -30.98 4.12
C ALA A 979 -12.41 -31.78 3.75
N GLY A 980 -11.22 -31.14 3.85
CA GLY A 980 -9.95 -31.63 3.33
C GLY A 980 -9.56 -33.06 3.71
N LYS A 981 -8.41 -33.49 3.20
CA LYS A 981 -7.85 -34.87 3.27
C LYS A 981 -7.93 -35.60 4.62
N HIS A 982 -7.96 -34.88 5.75
CA HIS A 982 -7.99 -35.45 7.11
C HIS A 982 -9.39 -35.51 7.76
N GLY A 983 -10.48 -35.41 6.99
CA GLY A 983 -11.84 -35.34 7.52
C GLY A 983 -12.23 -36.45 8.51
N PHE A 984 -11.75 -37.69 8.29
CA PHE A 984 -12.05 -38.83 9.17
C PHE A 984 -11.08 -38.98 10.35
N ILE A 985 -9.80 -38.69 10.15
CA ILE A 985 -8.75 -38.95 11.15
C ILE A 985 -7.53 -38.06 10.91
N THR A 986 -7.03 -37.44 11.98
CA THR A 986 -5.77 -36.69 11.99
C THR A 986 -4.67 -37.47 12.72
N LEU A 987 -3.40 -37.10 12.55
CA LEU A 987 -2.30 -37.69 13.34
C LEU A 987 -2.47 -37.48 14.84
N ARG A 988 -3.10 -36.37 15.28
CA ARG A 988 -3.42 -36.14 16.70
C ARG A 988 -4.42 -37.18 17.22
N ASP A 989 -5.40 -37.54 16.40
CA ASP A 989 -6.38 -38.58 16.76
C ASP A 989 -5.72 -39.94 16.82
N LEU A 990 -4.81 -40.24 15.88
CA LEU A 990 -4.02 -41.47 15.91
C LEU A 990 -3.22 -41.58 17.22
N PHE A 991 -2.55 -40.51 17.64
CA PHE A 991 -1.82 -40.49 18.92
C PHE A 991 -2.73 -40.57 20.14
N ARG A 992 -3.89 -39.89 20.14
CA ARG A 992 -4.89 -40.04 21.21
C ARG A 992 -5.36 -41.48 21.33
N TRP A 993 -5.73 -42.09 20.21
CA TRP A 993 -6.16 -43.49 20.15
C TRP A 993 -5.10 -44.44 20.72
N ALA A 994 -3.84 -44.19 20.37
CA ALA A 994 -2.70 -44.95 20.86
C ALA A 994 -2.39 -44.71 22.35
N ASP A 995 -2.51 -43.47 22.83
CA ASP A 995 -2.28 -43.12 24.24
C ASP A 995 -3.36 -43.69 25.16
N ARG A 996 -4.61 -43.84 24.71
CA ARG A 996 -5.67 -44.53 25.47
C ARG A 996 -5.26 -45.96 25.85
N TYR A 997 -4.63 -46.68 24.93
CA TYR A 997 -4.08 -48.02 25.21
C TYR A 997 -2.96 -47.99 26.25
N ARG A 998 -2.09 -46.97 26.22
CA ARG A 998 -0.96 -46.82 27.14
C ARG A 998 -1.39 -46.51 28.58
N LEU A 999 -2.42 -45.67 28.72
CA LEU A 999 -2.89 -45.14 30.00
C LEU A 999 -3.89 -46.06 30.71
N GLU A 1000 -4.45 -47.05 30.00
CA GLU A 1000 -5.35 -48.05 30.59
C GLU A 1000 -4.53 -49.06 31.44
N GLU A 1001 -4.99 -49.33 32.66
CA GLU A 1001 -4.34 -50.30 33.55
C GLU A 1001 -4.45 -51.71 32.98
N GLN A 1002 -3.32 -52.36 32.70
CA GLN A 1002 -3.26 -53.73 32.18
C GLN A 1002 -3.41 -54.76 33.32
N THR A 1003 -4.54 -54.73 34.02
CA THR A 1003 -4.77 -55.51 35.25
C THR A 1003 -5.25 -56.96 35.01
N GLU A 1004 -5.76 -57.31 33.81
CA GLU A 1004 -6.24 -58.66 33.52
C GLU A 1004 -5.61 -59.29 32.26
N ALA A 1005 -5.01 -60.47 32.40
CA ALA A 1005 -4.40 -61.23 31.30
C ALA A 1005 -5.40 -61.80 30.27
N SER A 1006 -6.71 -61.68 30.52
CA SER A 1006 -7.80 -62.25 29.71
C SER A 1006 -8.54 -61.25 28.81
N GLN A 1007 -8.13 -59.99 28.78
CA GLN A 1007 -8.86 -58.95 28.05
C GLN A 1007 -8.53 -58.95 26.55
N ASP A 1008 -9.55 -58.95 25.67
CA ASP A 1008 -9.36 -58.82 24.22
C ASP A 1008 -9.00 -57.37 23.86
N TRP A 1009 -7.70 -57.09 23.87
CA TRP A 1009 -7.15 -55.77 23.55
C TRP A 1009 -7.42 -55.32 22.10
N LEU A 1010 -7.66 -56.24 21.18
CA LEU A 1010 -8.04 -55.88 19.80
C LEU A 1010 -9.48 -55.36 19.75
N GLN A 1011 -10.38 -55.97 20.53
CA GLN A 1011 -11.74 -55.44 20.68
C GLN A 1011 -11.71 -54.07 21.37
N HIS A 1012 -10.94 -53.93 22.46
CA HIS A 1012 -10.79 -52.65 23.16
C HIS A 1012 -10.31 -51.53 22.23
N LEU A 1013 -9.27 -51.78 21.44
CA LEU A 1013 -8.76 -50.81 20.47
C LEU A 1013 -9.78 -50.47 19.38
N ALA A 1014 -10.55 -51.45 18.88
CA ALA A 1014 -11.59 -51.21 17.88
C ALA A 1014 -12.73 -50.33 18.46
N ASP A 1015 -13.17 -50.61 19.67
CA ASP A 1015 -14.22 -49.87 20.37
C ASP A 1015 -13.78 -48.43 20.68
N ASP A 1016 -12.57 -48.24 21.20
CA ASP A 1016 -12.01 -46.91 21.46
C ASP A 1016 -11.77 -46.10 20.18
N GLY A 1017 -11.33 -46.77 19.11
CA GLY A 1017 -11.15 -46.16 17.80
C GLY A 1017 -12.49 -45.68 17.22
N TYR A 1018 -13.53 -46.48 17.35
CA TYR A 1018 -14.88 -46.09 16.95
C TYR A 1018 -15.37 -44.89 17.77
N MET A 1019 -15.28 -44.93 19.10
CA MET A 1019 -15.71 -43.81 19.95
C MET A 1019 -14.99 -42.51 19.61
N LEU A 1020 -13.67 -42.56 19.39
CA LEU A 1020 -12.88 -41.37 19.05
C LEU A 1020 -13.21 -40.79 17.67
N LEU A 1021 -13.32 -41.65 16.65
CA LEU A 1021 -13.48 -41.21 15.26
C LEU A 1021 -14.94 -40.93 14.92
N ALA A 1022 -15.87 -41.82 15.31
CA ALA A 1022 -17.30 -41.65 15.06
C ALA A 1022 -17.91 -40.52 15.90
N GLY A 1023 -17.34 -40.21 17.06
CA GLY A 1023 -17.76 -39.07 17.89
C GLY A 1023 -17.58 -37.70 17.22
N ARG A 1024 -16.76 -37.61 16.16
CA ARG A 1024 -16.43 -36.36 15.46
C ARG A 1024 -17.23 -36.12 14.19
N VAL A 1025 -17.71 -37.19 13.55
CA VAL A 1025 -18.41 -37.09 12.26
C VAL A 1025 -19.85 -36.66 12.46
N ARG A 1026 -20.36 -35.85 11.53
CA ARG A 1026 -21.72 -35.31 11.59
C ARG A 1026 -22.72 -36.15 10.80
N LYS A 1027 -22.24 -36.91 9.81
CA LYS A 1027 -23.08 -37.69 8.91
C LYS A 1027 -23.09 -39.16 9.34
N PRO A 1028 -24.26 -39.82 9.40
CA PRO A 1028 -24.35 -41.24 9.75
C PRO A 1028 -23.64 -42.14 8.72
N GLU A 1029 -23.56 -41.71 7.46
CA GLU A 1029 -22.81 -42.41 6.40
C GLU A 1029 -21.30 -42.46 6.69
N GLU A 1030 -20.76 -41.38 7.26
CA GLU A 1030 -19.34 -41.30 7.64
C GLU A 1030 -19.04 -42.22 8.83
N GLU A 1031 -19.96 -42.32 9.77
CA GLU A 1031 -19.89 -43.25 10.90
C GLU A 1031 -19.92 -44.71 10.45
N ALA A 1032 -20.81 -45.06 9.51
CA ALA A 1032 -20.86 -46.39 8.91
C ALA A 1032 -19.55 -46.74 8.16
N THR A 1033 -18.95 -45.76 7.49
CA THR A 1033 -17.64 -45.91 6.83
C THR A 1033 -16.55 -46.23 7.85
N ILE A 1034 -16.46 -45.47 8.94
CA ILE A 1034 -15.51 -45.71 10.03
C ILE A 1034 -15.66 -47.13 10.60
N LEU A 1035 -16.90 -47.54 10.88
CA LEU A 1035 -17.19 -48.86 11.41
C LEU A 1035 -16.71 -49.96 10.46
N SER A 1036 -17.06 -49.89 9.17
CA SER A 1036 -16.63 -50.90 8.18
C SER A 1036 -15.09 -51.02 8.05
N VAL A 1037 -14.37 -49.91 8.13
CA VAL A 1037 -12.89 -49.91 8.04
C VAL A 1037 -12.26 -50.48 9.31
N LEU A 1038 -12.81 -50.17 10.50
CA LEU A 1038 -12.35 -50.75 11.76
C LEU A 1038 -12.55 -52.27 11.77
N GLU A 1039 -13.73 -52.77 11.39
CA GLU A 1039 -14.03 -54.19 11.35
C GLU A 1039 -13.13 -54.95 10.35
N LYS A 1040 -12.88 -54.34 9.18
CA LYS A 1040 -11.95 -54.87 8.15
C LYS A 1040 -10.54 -55.09 8.69
N HIS A 1041 -9.98 -54.14 9.45
CA HIS A 1041 -8.59 -54.20 9.91
C HIS A 1041 -8.40 -54.90 11.25
N PHE A 1042 -9.35 -54.78 12.18
CA PHE A 1042 -9.30 -55.41 13.50
C PHE A 1042 -9.86 -56.84 13.50
N LYS A 1043 -10.73 -57.20 12.55
CA LYS A 1043 -11.45 -58.49 12.52
C LYS A 1043 -12.26 -58.73 13.79
N ARG A 1044 -12.91 -57.66 14.25
CA ARG A 1044 -13.75 -57.57 15.45
C ARG A 1044 -14.96 -56.73 15.12
N THR A 1045 -16.14 -57.13 15.61
CA THR A 1045 -17.39 -56.43 15.39
C THR A 1045 -17.58 -55.37 16.47
N VAL A 1046 -17.79 -54.12 16.06
CA VAL A 1046 -18.04 -53.02 17.01
C VAL A 1046 -19.55 -52.84 17.14
N ASN A 1047 -20.08 -52.88 18.37
CA ASN A 1047 -21.52 -52.73 18.60
C ASN A 1047 -21.84 -51.41 19.32
N PRO A 1048 -22.29 -50.36 18.59
CA PRO A 1048 -22.57 -49.05 19.16
C PRO A 1048 -23.61 -49.06 20.29
N GLU A 1049 -24.64 -49.91 20.19
CA GLU A 1049 -25.71 -50.01 21.20
C GLU A 1049 -25.17 -50.51 22.55
N ASN A 1050 -24.16 -51.38 22.52
CA ASN A 1050 -23.51 -51.85 23.74
C ASN A 1050 -22.56 -50.78 24.31
N LEU A 1051 -21.80 -50.10 23.44
CA LEU A 1051 -20.86 -49.04 23.83
C LEU A 1051 -21.55 -47.85 24.49
N PHE A 1052 -22.73 -47.47 24.00
CA PHE A 1052 -23.52 -46.35 24.54
C PHE A 1052 -24.67 -46.81 25.44
N SER A 1053 -24.55 -48.01 26.01
CA SER A 1053 -25.53 -48.56 26.95
C SER A 1053 -25.52 -47.86 28.31
N GLN A 1054 -26.61 -48.00 29.06
CA GLN A 1054 -26.72 -47.42 30.40
C GLN A 1054 -25.70 -48.00 31.40
N LYS A 1055 -25.29 -49.25 31.19
CA LYS A 1055 -24.24 -49.91 31.98
C LYS A 1055 -22.88 -49.24 31.76
N GLN A 1056 -22.55 -48.90 30.51
CA GLN A 1056 -21.29 -48.22 30.18
C GLN A 1056 -21.21 -46.81 30.75
N VAL A 1057 -22.30 -46.04 30.71
CA VAL A 1057 -22.37 -44.74 31.39
C VAL A 1057 -22.02 -44.90 32.87
N THR A 1058 -22.65 -45.85 33.57
CA THR A 1058 -22.39 -46.07 35.00
C THR A 1058 -20.94 -46.49 35.26
N SER A 1059 -20.35 -47.34 34.41
CA SER A 1059 -18.96 -47.78 34.54
C SER A 1059 -17.96 -46.63 34.40
N GLN A 1060 -18.10 -45.80 33.36
CA GLN A 1060 -17.19 -44.68 33.07
C GLN A 1060 -17.24 -43.59 34.16
N PHE A 1061 -18.40 -43.39 34.78
CA PHE A 1061 -18.58 -42.43 35.87
C PHE A 1061 -18.47 -43.04 37.27
N SER A 1062 -18.30 -44.37 37.42
CA SER A 1062 -18.19 -45.03 38.73
C SER A 1062 -17.08 -44.50 39.65
N PRO A 1063 -15.94 -43.95 39.16
CA PRO A 1063 -14.97 -43.29 40.04
C PRO A 1063 -15.46 -41.95 40.62
N PHE A 1064 -16.57 -41.40 40.10
CA PHE A 1064 -17.09 -40.06 40.41
C PHE A 1064 -18.54 -40.07 40.92
N ILE A 1065 -19.33 -41.10 40.61
CA ILE A 1065 -20.74 -41.26 40.98
C ILE A 1065 -21.05 -42.77 41.17
N ASP A 1066 -21.48 -43.17 42.37
CA ASP A 1066 -21.75 -44.57 42.73
C ASP A 1066 -22.94 -45.22 41.98
N SER A 1067 -23.88 -44.41 41.45
CA SER A 1067 -24.94 -44.87 40.53
C SER A 1067 -25.62 -43.71 39.80
N ILE A 1068 -26.32 -43.96 38.68
CA ILE A 1068 -27.16 -42.96 37.99
C ILE A 1068 -28.25 -42.36 38.92
N ALA A 1069 -28.58 -43.01 40.03
CA ALA A 1069 -29.48 -42.47 41.06
C ALA A 1069 -28.80 -41.51 42.06
N GLY A 1070 -27.46 -41.41 42.03
CA GLY A 1070 -26.64 -40.49 42.82
C GLY A 1070 -26.28 -39.18 42.11
N VAL A 1071 -26.94 -38.88 40.99
CA VAL A 1071 -26.88 -37.57 40.33
C VAL A 1071 -27.39 -36.51 41.34
N PRO A 1072 -26.68 -35.38 41.57
CA PRO A 1072 -27.15 -34.32 42.47
C PRO A 1072 -28.59 -33.93 42.15
N ASP A 1073 -29.41 -33.63 43.17
CA ASP A 1073 -30.86 -33.39 43.00
C ASP A 1073 -31.18 -32.36 41.91
N GLU A 1074 -30.26 -31.40 41.68
CA GLU A 1074 -30.31 -30.37 40.64
C GLU A 1074 -30.40 -30.92 39.20
N PHE A 1075 -29.89 -32.13 38.93
CA PHE A 1075 -29.83 -32.71 37.58
C PHE A 1075 -30.81 -33.88 37.35
N ARG A 1076 -31.77 -34.11 38.27
CA ARG A 1076 -32.83 -35.14 38.10
C ARG A 1076 -33.73 -34.95 36.88
N HIS A 1077 -33.74 -33.74 36.32
CA HIS A 1077 -34.50 -33.39 35.12
C HIS A 1077 -33.86 -33.91 33.82
N VAL A 1078 -32.61 -34.40 33.86
CA VAL A 1078 -31.90 -34.90 32.67
C VAL A 1078 -32.40 -36.30 32.29
N VAL A 1079 -32.97 -36.42 31.09
CA VAL A 1079 -33.46 -37.69 30.55
C VAL A 1079 -32.35 -38.40 29.77
N TRP A 1080 -32.05 -39.65 30.14
CA TRP A 1080 -31.01 -40.49 29.51
C TRP A 1080 -31.43 -41.08 28.16
N THR A 1081 -31.64 -40.21 27.16
CA THR A 1081 -31.84 -40.62 25.77
C THR A 1081 -30.58 -41.30 25.21
N HIS A 1082 -30.70 -41.99 24.07
CA HIS A 1082 -29.53 -42.58 23.40
C HIS A 1082 -28.44 -41.52 23.10
N GLY A 1083 -28.84 -40.34 22.60
CA GLY A 1083 -27.91 -39.24 22.35
C GLY A 1083 -27.19 -38.74 23.60
N MET A 1084 -27.91 -38.59 24.73
CA MET A 1084 -27.32 -38.18 26.00
C MET A 1084 -26.36 -39.24 26.56
N ARG A 1085 -26.71 -40.53 26.45
CA ARG A 1085 -25.81 -41.64 26.84
C ARG A 1085 -24.55 -41.66 25.99
N ARG A 1086 -24.67 -41.52 24.67
CA ARG A 1086 -23.52 -41.41 23.75
C ARG A 1086 -22.62 -40.24 24.13
N LEU A 1087 -23.18 -39.05 24.32
CA LEU A 1087 -22.44 -37.87 24.75
C LEU A 1087 -21.71 -38.11 26.08
N ALA A 1088 -22.41 -38.64 27.08
CA ALA A 1088 -21.85 -38.91 28.40
C ALA A 1088 -20.69 -39.91 28.35
N VAL A 1089 -20.80 -41.01 27.58
CA VAL A 1089 -19.71 -41.98 27.40
C VAL A 1089 -18.50 -41.35 26.71
N LEU A 1090 -18.71 -40.58 25.64
CA LEU A 1090 -17.62 -39.93 24.91
C LEU A 1090 -16.88 -38.89 25.77
N VAL A 1091 -17.63 -38.05 26.49
CA VAL A 1091 -17.07 -37.04 27.41
C VAL A 1091 -16.40 -37.72 28.61
N GLY A 1092 -17.02 -38.74 29.20
CA GLY A 1092 -16.45 -39.50 30.31
C GLY A 1092 -15.13 -40.18 29.93
N ARG A 1093 -15.05 -40.81 28.76
CA ARG A 1093 -13.80 -41.36 28.22
C ARG A 1093 -12.75 -40.29 28.01
N ALA A 1094 -13.10 -39.14 27.42
CA ALA A 1094 -12.15 -38.04 27.23
C ALA A 1094 -11.62 -37.50 28.57
N LEU A 1095 -12.48 -37.31 29.57
CA LEU A 1095 -12.12 -36.87 30.92
C LEU A 1095 -11.17 -37.87 31.61
N ARG A 1096 -11.45 -39.17 31.51
CA ARG A 1096 -10.61 -40.23 32.09
C ARG A 1096 -9.15 -40.16 31.61
N PHE A 1097 -8.94 -39.77 30.35
CA PHE A 1097 -7.60 -39.66 29.76
C PHE A 1097 -7.06 -38.22 29.72
N GLY A 1098 -7.74 -37.25 30.35
CA GLY A 1098 -7.30 -35.85 30.37
C GLY A 1098 -7.33 -35.15 29.01
N GLU A 1099 -8.21 -35.59 28.10
CA GLU A 1099 -8.37 -35.03 26.77
C GLU A 1099 -9.25 -33.76 26.80
N SER A 1100 -8.83 -32.70 26.09
CA SER A 1100 -9.67 -31.51 25.92
C SER A 1100 -10.89 -31.82 25.04
N VAL A 1101 -12.08 -31.51 25.55
CA VAL A 1101 -13.37 -31.74 24.87
C VAL A 1101 -13.92 -30.40 24.36
N LEU A 1102 -14.37 -30.39 23.10
CA LEU A 1102 -15.15 -29.30 22.52
C LEU A 1102 -16.49 -29.89 22.05
N LEU A 1103 -17.59 -29.40 22.60
CA LEU A 1103 -18.94 -29.78 22.17
C LEU A 1103 -19.40 -28.80 21.09
N VAL A 1104 -19.82 -29.35 19.94
CA VAL A 1104 -20.32 -28.58 18.80
C VAL A 1104 -21.62 -29.21 18.35
N GLY A 1105 -22.69 -28.42 18.33
CA GLY A 1105 -24.03 -28.85 17.94
C GLY A 1105 -24.99 -27.67 17.97
N ASP A 1106 -26.27 -27.95 17.70
CA ASP A 1106 -27.33 -26.95 17.84
C ASP A 1106 -27.44 -26.51 19.29
N THR A 1107 -27.65 -25.21 19.52
CA THR A 1107 -27.82 -24.66 20.87
C THR A 1107 -29.15 -25.13 21.46
N GLY A 1108 -29.09 -25.79 22.61
CA GLY A 1108 -30.18 -26.44 23.34
C GLY A 1108 -29.58 -27.52 24.24
#